data_AF-A0A251P5E3-F1
#
_entry.id   AF-A0A251P5E3-F1
#
_cell.length_a   1.000
_cell.length_b   1.000
_cell.length_c   1.000
_cell.angle_alpha   90.00
_cell.angle_beta   90.00
_cell.angle_gamma   90.00
#
_symmetry.space_group_name_H-M   'P 1'
#
loop_
_entity.id
_entity.type
_entity.pdbx_description
1 polymer ?
#
loop_
_entity_poly.entity_id
_entity_poly.type
_entity_poly.pdbx_seq_one_letter_code
_entity_poly.pdbx_strand_id
1 'polypeptide(L)'
;MGNIPNEYADIQTLWKINFSSNALSGSIPEFIGDLPSIRLLDLSRNGFTGEIPSALFKHCYKTKFVSLSHNILLGSIPESLANCLNLEGFDFSFNNLSGGIPLRICDIPRLDYLSLRSNALSGDVVQQLSTCQSLKLLDLGSNLFKGSAPFGVLGSSNLTYFNVSHNVFNGKIPEIATCSERMEYFDASWNELEGELPLSITNCRSLKVLELGYNRLSGSIPEVLGNLDRLLVIQLCNNSISGTIPKNLASIQLLQVLDLHNLSLVGDIPDDISNCMFLRELDVSGNALEGEIPQNLYNMTYLEILDLHKNQLNGSIPPDLGNLSKLQYLDLSQNSLSGLIPSSLGNLTKLTYFNLSSNKLSGTIPTAIQGYGSYAFIDNPFLCGAPLDKPCSANGNGTLTPTSKKPKALRVPAIIAIVAAAVILSGVCLVSIMNIRARRKKKADVTMVVESTPLGSTDSNVIIGKLVLFSKSLPSRYEDWESGTRALLGKECIIGVGSIGVVYKTTFEGGISIAVKKLETLGRIRNQDEFEQEIGRLGNIQHPNLVAFQGYYWSSTMKLMLSEFVPNGNLYDNLHGLHYPGPSTSRGNSELYWSRRFKIAMGTAKALAYLHHDCRPPILHLNIKSTNILLDEKYEAKLSDYGLNKLLPILDNHGLTKFHNAVGYVAPELAQSLRLSEKCDVYSFGVILLELVTGRKPVERPTANEVVVLCEYVRQLLESGFASDCLDRSLRDLVENELIQVMKLGLICTSELPSKRPSMAEVIQVLESIRNGLES
;
A
#
# COMPACT_ATOMS: atom_id res chain seq x y z
N MET A 1 -3.48 25.34 21.41
CA MET A 1 -2.65 26.51 21.05
C MET A 1 -2.14 27.13 22.32
N GLY A 2 -0.82 27.22 22.46
CA GLY A 2 -0.15 27.66 23.67
C GLY A 2 1.27 27.13 23.75
N ASN A 3 2.09 27.73 24.61
CA ASN A 3 3.43 27.24 24.89
C ASN A 3 3.37 26.17 26.01
N ILE A 4 4.45 25.41 26.20
CA ILE A 4 4.59 24.52 27.35
C ILE A 4 4.72 25.41 28.60
N PRO A 5 3.86 25.24 29.63
CA PRO A 5 3.89 26.06 30.83
C PRO A 5 5.20 25.90 31.63
N ASN A 6 5.69 26.99 32.23
CA ASN A 6 6.95 26.98 32.98
C ASN A 6 6.86 26.19 34.30
N GLU A 7 5.66 25.98 34.83
CA GLU A 7 5.37 25.20 36.04
C GLU A 7 5.80 23.73 35.90
N TYR A 8 5.95 23.23 34.66
CA TYR A 8 6.53 21.90 34.42
C TYR A 8 8.01 21.81 34.83
N ALA A 9 8.72 22.93 34.99
CA ALA A 9 10.08 22.96 35.51
C ALA A 9 10.18 22.43 36.95
N ASP A 10 9.10 22.51 37.72
CA ASP A 10 9.08 22.08 39.13
C ASP A 10 8.99 20.54 39.26
N ILE A 11 8.68 19.82 38.18
CA ILE A 11 8.50 18.36 38.19
C ILE A 11 9.83 17.65 37.93
N GLN A 12 10.73 17.73 38.91
CA GLN A 12 12.11 17.20 38.84
C GLN A 12 12.20 15.68 38.61
N THR A 13 11.10 14.94 38.84
CA THR A 13 10.99 13.49 38.62
C THR A 13 10.60 13.12 37.19
N LEU A 14 10.32 14.09 36.31
CA LEU A 14 10.01 13.82 34.90
C LEU A 14 11.17 13.10 34.22
N TRP A 15 10.87 11.91 33.70
CA TRP A 15 11.82 11.11 32.94
C TRP A 15 11.39 10.91 31.48
N LYS A 16 10.19 11.38 31.12
CA LYS A 16 9.61 11.21 29.80
C LYS A 16 8.62 12.33 29.51
N ILE A 17 8.81 12.99 28.37
CA ILE A 17 7.92 14.02 27.85
C ILE A 17 7.52 13.59 26.45
N ASN A 18 6.23 13.40 26.22
CA ASN A 18 5.67 13.21 24.89
C ASN A 18 4.50 14.18 24.72
N PHE A 19 4.76 15.25 23.96
CA PHE A 19 3.79 16.25 23.57
C PHE A 19 3.52 16.23 22.06
N SER A 20 3.82 15.13 21.38
CA SER A 20 3.69 15.10 19.93
C SER A 20 2.26 15.15 19.43
N SER A 21 2.09 15.59 18.18
CA SER A 21 0.78 15.69 17.50
C SER A 21 -0.24 16.56 18.26
N ASN A 22 0.24 17.65 18.86
CA ASN A 22 -0.59 18.66 19.48
C ASN A 22 -0.59 19.95 18.63
N ALA A 23 -1.34 20.95 19.07
CA ALA A 23 -1.29 22.30 18.50
C ALA A 23 -0.50 23.25 19.42
N LEU A 24 0.63 22.79 19.98
CA LEU A 24 1.54 23.64 20.76
C LEU A 24 2.37 24.53 19.83
N SER A 25 2.73 25.71 20.31
CA SER A 25 3.36 26.74 19.48
C SER A 25 4.27 27.65 20.32
N GLY A 26 5.17 28.38 19.67
CA GLY A 26 6.16 29.23 20.33
C GLY A 26 7.54 28.57 20.36
N SER A 27 8.47 29.11 21.14
CA SER A 27 9.81 28.53 21.29
C SER A 27 9.82 27.33 22.23
N ILE A 28 10.68 26.34 21.97
CA ILE A 28 10.94 25.25 22.90
C ILE A 28 11.49 25.86 24.21
N PRO A 29 10.87 25.61 25.38
CA PRO A 29 11.37 26.18 26.63
C PRO A 29 12.70 25.57 27.07
N GLU A 30 13.63 26.44 27.48
CA GLU A 30 14.96 26.03 27.94
C GLU A 30 14.94 25.19 29.21
N PHE A 31 13.95 25.41 30.09
CA PHE A 31 13.84 24.70 31.38
C PHE A 31 13.75 23.18 31.20
N ILE A 32 13.31 22.68 30.04
CA ILE A 32 13.25 21.25 29.75
C ILE A 32 14.65 20.63 29.89
N GLY A 33 15.70 21.36 29.51
CA GLY A 33 17.08 20.91 29.66
C GLY A 33 17.63 20.95 31.08
N ASP A 34 16.93 21.61 32.02
CA ASP A 34 17.24 21.58 33.45
C ASP A 34 16.63 20.36 34.16
N LEU A 35 15.73 19.60 33.51
CA LEU A 35 15.14 18.39 34.07
C LEU A 35 16.15 17.22 34.06
N PRO A 36 16.60 16.72 35.22
CA PRO A 36 17.77 15.84 35.31
C PRO A 36 17.47 14.36 34.94
N SER A 37 16.20 14.02 34.74
CA SER A 37 15.78 12.61 34.59
C SER A 37 15.29 12.24 33.19
N ILE A 38 15.24 13.19 32.25
CA ILE A 38 14.65 12.99 30.92
C ILE A 38 15.41 11.91 30.12
N ARG A 39 14.68 10.86 29.75
CA ARG A 39 15.11 9.75 28.89
C ARG A 39 14.52 9.85 27.49
N LEU A 40 13.27 10.31 27.38
CA LEU A 40 12.58 10.49 26.11
C LEU A 40 11.96 11.87 26.06
N LEU A 41 12.26 12.61 25.01
CA LEU A 41 11.68 13.91 24.71
C LEU A 41 11.09 13.88 23.32
N ASP A 42 9.77 13.93 23.20
CA ASP A 42 9.06 13.98 21.93
C ASP A 42 8.18 15.23 21.88
N LEU A 43 8.60 16.21 21.09
CA LEU A 43 7.88 17.46 20.82
C LEU A 43 7.41 17.52 19.36
N SER A 44 7.42 16.39 18.64
CA SER A 44 7.16 16.36 17.19
C SER A 44 5.72 16.70 16.79
N ARG A 45 5.48 17.04 15.52
CA ARG A 45 4.14 17.33 14.97
C ARG A 45 3.40 18.40 15.76
N ASN A 46 4.04 19.53 15.98
CA ASN A 46 3.50 20.72 16.63
C ASN A 46 3.78 21.96 15.76
N GLY A 47 3.52 23.16 16.28
CA GLY A 47 3.89 24.44 15.68
C GLY A 47 5.03 25.15 16.42
N PHE A 48 5.99 24.42 16.99
CA PHE A 48 7.15 25.07 17.64
C PHE A 48 7.99 25.83 16.60
N THR A 49 8.44 27.01 16.97
CA THR A 49 9.17 27.98 16.14
C THR A 49 10.47 28.42 16.84
N GLY A 50 11.38 29.05 16.12
CA GLY A 50 12.65 29.52 16.68
C GLY A 50 13.70 28.41 16.70
N GLU A 51 14.83 28.69 17.36
CA GLU A 51 15.96 27.76 17.38
C GLU A 51 15.77 26.61 18.37
N ILE A 52 16.47 25.49 18.15
CA ILE A 52 16.61 24.45 19.17
C ILE A 52 17.55 25.00 20.25
N PRO A 53 17.10 25.22 21.50
CA PRO A 53 17.95 25.82 22.51
C PRO A 53 19.11 24.89 22.88
N SER A 54 20.34 25.41 22.92
CA SER A 54 21.51 24.62 23.35
C SER A 54 21.36 24.12 24.79
N ALA A 55 20.67 24.90 25.63
CA ALA A 55 20.30 24.57 27.01
C ALA A 55 19.47 23.29 27.11
N LEU A 56 18.74 22.90 26.05
CA LEU A 56 17.93 21.67 26.02
C LEU A 56 18.77 20.41 26.32
N PHE A 57 20.06 20.44 25.98
CA PHE A 57 21.00 19.32 26.14
C PHE A 57 21.96 19.52 27.32
N LYS A 58 21.65 20.41 28.27
CA LYS A 58 22.50 20.70 29.44
C LYS A 58 22.63 19.50 30.39
N HIS A 59 21.52 18.80 30.66
CA HIS A 59 21.49 17.61 31.54
C HIS A 59 21.00 16.34 30.84
N CYS A 60 21.43 16.11 29.59
CA CYS A 60 20.93 15.00 28.76
C CYS A 60 21.64 13.64 28.95
N TYR A 61 22.35 13.44 30.06
CA TYR A 61 23.13 12.22 30.32
C TYR A 61 22.27 10.96 30.49
N LYS A 62 20.96 11.08 30.71
CA LYS A 62 20.00 9.94 30.70
C LYS A 62 19.16 9.87 29.42
N THR A 63 19.26 10.88 28.55
CA THR A 63 18.42 11.00 27.36
C THR A 63 18.82 9.96 26.33
N LYS A 64 17.85 9.16 25.92
CA LYS A 64 17.98 8.08 24.94
C LYS A 64 17.39 8.47 23.59
N PHE A 65 16.29 9.23 23.57
CA PHE A 65 15.66 9.61 22.33
C PHE A 65 15.10 11.03 22.38
N VAL A 66 15.32 11.78 21.30
CA VAL A 66 14.78 13.13 21.12
C VAL A 66 14.12 13.25 19.76
N SER A 67 12.83 13.58 19.74
CA SER A 67 12.09 13.90 18.52
C SER A 67 11.60 15.33 18.55
N LEU A 68 11.99 16.09 17.54
CA LEU A 68 11.53 17.46 17.29
C LEU A 68 10.88 17.57 15.91
N SER A 69 10.59 16.45 15.25
CA SER A 69 10.21 16.43 13.84
C SER A 69 8.86 17.10 13.57
N HIS A 70 8.60 17.51 12.32
CA HIS A 70 7.34 18.14 11.92
C HIS A 70 6.97 19.37 12.78
N ASN A 71 7.89 20.32 12.88
CA ASN A 71 7.68 21.63 13.50
C ASN A 71 8.12 22.72 12.51
N ILE A 72 8.25 23.97 12.99
CA ILE A 72 8.71 25.12 12.21
C ILE A 72 10.02 25.65 12.84
N LEU A 73 10.86 24.75 13.33
CA LEU A 73 12.13 25.11 13.99
C LEU A 73 13.14 25.63 12.98
N LEU A 74 13.96 26.58 13.41
CA LEU A 74 14.96 27.31 12.65
C LEU A 74 16.35 27.12 13.27
N GLY A 75 17.37 27.68 12.64
CA GLY A 75 18.74 27.67 13.15
C GLY A 75 19.44 26.31 13.02
N SER A 76 20.60 26.19 13.64
CA SER A 76 21.44 25.01 13.56
C SER A 76 21.09 23.94 14.59
N ILE A 77 21.47 22.69 14.29
CA ILE A 77 21.49 21.62 15.28
C ILE A 77 22.52 21.99 16.36
N PRO A 78 22.15 22.04 17.65
CA PRO A 78 23.09 22.45 18.70
C PRO A 78 24.24 21.46 18.88
N GLU A 79 25.47 21.98 18.96
CA GLU A 79 26.67 21.17 19.30
C GLU A 79 26.54 20.47 20.65
N SER A 80 25.75 21.03 21.58
CA SER A 80 25.48 20.42 22.89
C SER A 80 24.77 19.06 22.81
N LEU A 81 24.13 18.72 21.68
CA LEU A 81 23.56 17.39 21.44
C LEU A 81 24.62 16.28 21.54
N ALA A 82 25.85 16.55 21.11
CA ALA A 82 26.96 15.59 21.20
C ALA A 82 27.34 15.24 22.64
N ASN A 83 26.91 16.03 23.64
CA ASN A 83 27.17 15.74 25.05
C ASN A 83 26.23 14.64 25.61
N CYS A 84 25.21 14.23 24.86
CA CYS A 84 24.24 13.24 25.29
C CYS A 84 24.76 11.82 25.07
N LEU A 85 25.71 11.37 25.90
CA LEU A 85 26.45 10.11 25.72
C LEU A 85 25.58 8.83 25.77
N ASN A 86 24.35 8.90 26.27
CA ASN A 86 23.40 7.79 26.29
C ASN A 86 22.33 7.87 25.18
N LEU A 87 22.44 8.84 24.28
CA LEU A 87 21.50 9.02 23.18
C LEU A 87 21.61 7.83 22.22
N GLU A 88 20.49 7.16 22.01
CA GLU A 88 20.33 6.05 21.07
C GLU A 88 19.86 6.61 19.72
N GLY A 89 19.04 7.65 19.70
CA GLY A 89 18.64 8.29 18.45
C GLY A 89 17.98 9.63 18.57
N PHE A 90 17.87 10.32 17.44
CA PHE A 90 17.08 11.53 17.33
C PHE A 90 16.41 11.68 15.95
N ASP A 91 15.26 12.34 15.95
CA ASP A 91 14.48 12.68 14.75
C ASP A 91 14.17 14.18 14.74
N PHE A 92 14.91 14.93 13.93
CA PHE A 92 14.68 16.37 13.71
C PHE A 92 14.15 16.66 12.30
N SER A 93 13.54 15.65 11.65
CA SER A 93 13.02 15.77 10.28
C SER A 93 11.85 16.76 10.14
N PHE A 94 11.56 17.21 8.92
CA PHE A 94 10.42 18.09 8.59
C PHE A 94 10.39 19.37 9.44
N ASN A 95 11.49 20.11 9.41
CA ASN A 95 11.62 21.42 10.03
C ASN A 95 12.24 22.40 9.02
N ASN A 96 12.68 23.57 9.47
CA ASN A 96 13.41 24.54 8.66
C ASN A 96 14.80 24.81 9.25
N LEU A 97 15.44 23.77 9.80
CA LEU A 97 16.80 23.82 10.36
C LEU A 97 17.82 24.06 9.26
N SER A 98 18.90 24.78 9.58
CA SER A 98 19.98 25.16 8.66
C SER A 98 21.36 24.91 9.27
N GLY A 99 22.44 25.20 8.56
CA GLY A 99 23.80 24.87 9.01
C GLY A 99 24.14 23.39 8.81
N GLY A 100 25.22 22.93 9.45
CA GLY A 100 25.75 21.58 9.28
C GLY A 100 25.37 20.59 10.38
N ILE A 101 25.80 19.34 10.21
CA ILE A 101 25.74 18.32 11.25
C ILE A 101 26.87 18.60 12.28
N PRO A 102 26.61 18.52 13.59
CA PRO A 102 27.64 18.69 14.62
C PRO A 102 28.84 17.76 14.41
N LEU A 103 30.06 18.29 14.54
CA LEU A 103 31.30 17.53 14.26
C LEU A 103 31.45 16.29 15.15
N ARG A 104 30.95 16.39 16.39
CA ARG A 104 31.08 15.36 17.42
C ARG A 104 29.85 14.46 17.51
N ILE A 105 28.97 14.46 16.51
CA ILE A 105 27.72 13.69 16.59
C ILE A 105 27.97 12.19 16.72
N CYS A 106 29.02 11.67 16.07
CA CYS A 106 29.41 10.26 16.14
C CYS A 106 30.27 9.94 17.38
N ASP A 107 30.59 10.90 18.24
CA ASP A 107 31.17 10.62 19.58
C ASP A 107 30.13 9.95 20.49
N ILE A 108 28.84 10.04 20.15
CA ILE A 108 27.75 9.38 20.87
C ILE A 108 27.82 7.87 20.62
N PRO A 109 28.20 7.05 21.62
CA PRO A 109 28.58 5.66 21.41
C PRO A 109 27.42 4.75 20.98
N ARG A 110 26.18 5.14 21.34
CA ARG A 110 24.97 4.34 21.13
C ARG A 110 24.08 4.86 19.99
N LEU A 111 24.54 5.86 19.25
CA LEU A 111 23.74 6.46 18.20
C LEU A 111 23.47 5.45 17.07
N ASP A 112 22.23 4.95 17.01
CA ASP A 112 21.77 4.00 16.01
C ASP A 112 20.70 4.57 15.07
N TYR A 113 20.01 5.65 15.45
CA TYR A 113 18.95 6.29 14.68
C TYR A 113 19.23 7.79 14.50
N LEU A 114 19.41 8.21 13.26
CA LEU A 114 19.60 9.61 12.88
C LEU A 114 18.66 9.96 11.73
N SER A 115 17.68 10.83 11.98
CA SER A 115 16.85 11.42 10.92
C SER A 115 16.88 12.94 10.94
N LEU A 116 17.24 13.52 9.80
CA LEU A 116 17.32 14.96 9.52
C LEU A 116 16.53 15.34 8.28
N ARG A 117 15.69 14.43 7.76
CA ARG A 117 15.01 14.57 6.48
C ARG A 117 14.21 15.87 6.36
N SER A 118 14.15 16.47 5.18
CA SER A 118 13.28 17.61 4.89
C SER A 118 13.56 18.82 5.79
N ASN A 119 14.78 19.35 5.68
CA ASN A 119 15.24 20.58 6.33
C ASN A 119 16.00 21.45 5.29
N ALA A 120 16.67 22.51 5.74
CA ALA A 120 17.57 23.35 4.96
C ALA A 120 19.04 23.17 5.39
N LEU A 121 19.41 21.99 5.89
CA LEU A 121 20.78 21.69 6.36
C LEU A 121 21.73 21.60 5.16
N SER A 122 22.97 22.05 5.35
CA SER A 122 23.96 22.17 4.28
C SER A 122 25.37 21.92 4.78
N GLY A 123 26.33 21.84 3.86
CA GLY A 123 27.72 21.54 4.17
C GLY A 123 28.10 20.10 3.80
N ASP A 124 29.37 19.78 4.04
CA ASP A 124 29.91 18.43 3.89
C ASP A 124 29.61 17.62 5.16
N VAL A 125 29.37 16.32 5.00
CA VAL A 125 28.97 15.40 6.08
C VAL A 125 29.94 14.24 6.28
N VAL A 126 30.93 14.04 5.39
CA VAL A 126 31.80 12.85 5.43
C VAL A 126 32.64 12.84 6.70
N GLN A 127 33.25 13.97 7.06
CA GLN A 127 34.10 14.04 8.25
C GLN A 127 33.30 13.73 9.52
N GLN A 128 32.07 14.20 9.59
CA GLN A 128 31.18 14.05 10.73
C GLN A 128 30.66 12.63 10.87
N LEU A 129 30.29 11.98 9.75
CA LEU A 129 29.59 10.69 9.77
C LEU A 129 30.49 9.48 9.52
N SER A 130 31.69 9.66 8.99
CA SER A 130 32.61 8.55 8.68
C SER A 130 32.99 7.68 9.89
N THR A 131 32.88 8.21 11.11
CA THR A 131 33.21 7.52 12.36
C THR A 131 32.01 6.86 13.03
N CYS A 132 30.79 7.04 12.51
CA CYS A 132 29.59 6.44 13.06
C CYS A 132 29.55 4.92 12.80
N GLN A 133 29.89 4.12 13.81
CA GLN A 133 29.95 2.66 13.68
C GLN A 133 28.66 1.94 14.08
N SER A 134 27.81 2.58 14.91
CA SER A 134 26.62 1.96 15.52
C SER A 134 25.32 2.19 14.74
N LEU A 135 25.35 2.94 13.63
CA LEU A 135 24.15 3.34 12.92
C LEU A 135 23.35 2.16 12.36
N LYS A 136 22.06 2.16 12.65
CA LYS A 136 21.04 1.28 12.05
C LYS A 136 20.21 2.01 10.99
N LEU A 137 19.93 3.29 11.21
CA LEU A 137 19.18 4.15 10.29
C LEU A 137 19.89 5.50 10.15
N LEU A 138 20.15 5.87 8.90
CA LEU A 138 20.62 7.19 8.51
C LEU A 138 19.67 7.77 7.46
N ASP A 139 19.01 8.88 7.79
CA ASP A 139 18.13 9.61 6.87
C ASP A 139 18.50 11.09 6.83
N LEU A 140 19.17 11.49 5.75
CA LEU A 140 19.57 12.86 5.44
C LEU A 140 18.74 13.47 4.29
N GLY A 141 17.68 12.77 3.86
CA GLY A 141 17.01 13.09 2.60
C GLY A 141 16.40 14.50 2.56
N SER A 142 16.24 15.09 1.38
CA SER A 142 15.58 16.40 1.20
C SER A 142 16.24 17.54 2.01
N ASN A 143 17.51 17.79 1.74
CA ASN A 143 18.31 18.85 2.36
C ASN A 143 19.17 19.57 1.30
N LEU A 144 20.15 20.35 1.73
CA LEU A 144 21.10 21.10 0.90
C LEU A 144 22.56 20.65 1.15
N PHE A 145 22.76 19.40 1.59
CA PHE A 145 24.11 18.86 1.79
C PHE A 145 24.86 18.75 0.46
N LYS A 146 26.18 18.94 0.52
CA LYS A 146 27.06 19.00 -0.66
C LYS A 146 28.36 18.23 -0.41
N GLY A 147 29.17 18.10 -1.46
CA GLY A 147 30.40 17.30 -1.40
C GLY A 147 30.08 15.82 -1.51
N SER A 148 30.94 14.96 -0.99
CA SER A 148 30.74 13.51 -1.07
C SER A 148 29.65 13.05 -0.09
N ALA A 149 28.80 12.11 -0.52
CA ALA A 149 27.88 11.45 0.38
C ALA A 149 28.64 10.51 1.36
N PRO A 150 28.11 10.25 2.57
CA PRO A 150 28.79 9.49 3.61
C PRO A 150 28.74 7.97 3.37
N PHE A 151 29.09 7.50 2.17
CA PHE A 151 29.05 6.09 1.79
C PHE A 151 29.90 5.16 2.68
N GLY A 152 30.89 5.71 3.41
CA GLY A 152 31.67 4.94 4.38
C GLY A 152 30.84 4.27 5.47
N VAL A 153 29.65 4.80 5.80
CA VAL A 153 28.76 4.21 6.81
C VAL A 153 28.10 2.91 6.34
N LEU A 154 28.10 2.62 5.02
CA LEU A 154 27.52 1.39 4.47
C LEU A 154 28.21 0.14 5.01
N GLY A 155 29.47 0.25 5.45
CA GLY A 155 30.22 -0.82 6.11
C GLY A 155 29.85 -1.06 7.58
N SER A 156 28.96 -0.26 8.18
CA SER A 156 28.51 -0.49 9.56
C SER A 156 27.72 -1.79 9.67
N SER A 157 28.02 -2.60 10.70
CA SER A 157 27.47 -3.94 10.87
C SER A 157 25.96 -4.00 11.12
N ASN A 158 25.34 -2.89 11.51
CA ASN A 158 23.91 -2.83 11.86
C ASN A 158 23.06 -1.98 10.92
N LEU A 159 23.64 -1.32 9.92
CA LEU A 159 22.91 -0.43 9.02
C LEU A 159 21.84 -1.19 8.21
N THR A 160 20.61 -0.69 8.28
CA THR A 160 19.45 -1.25 7.57
C THR A 160 18.87 -0.27 6.55
N TYR A 161 18.99 1.02 6.83
CA TYR A 161 18.37 2.10 6.07
C TYR A 161 19.38 3.23 5.86
N PHE A 162 19.67 3.54 4.61
CA PHE A 162 20.52 4.63 4.19
C PHE A 162 19.76 5.48 3.17
N ASN A 163 19.45 6.71 3.56
CA ASN A 163 18.82 7.69 2.69
C ASN A 163 19.62 8.98 2.70
N VAL A 164 20.09 9.38 1.53
CA VAL A 164 20.77 10.66 1.29
C VAL A 164 20.14 11.40 0.10
N SER A 165 18.91 11.04 -0.28
CA SER A 165 18.27 11.54 -1.49
C SER A 165 17.89 13.01 -1.43
N HIS A 166 17.61 13.62 -2.58
CA HIS A 166 17.19 15.02 -2.66
C HIS A 166 18.16 15.98 -1.93
N ASN A 167 19.43 15.92 -2.31
CA ASN A 167 20.50 16.78 -1.81
C ASN A 167 21.33 17.30 -3.01
N VAL A 168 22.51 17.85 -2.74
CA VAL A 168 23.47 18.33 -3.75
C VAL A 168 24.79 17.55 -3.63
N PHE A 169 24.72 16.28 -3.19
CA PHE A 169 25.91 15.43 -3.11
C PHE A 169 26.47 15.17 -4.50
N ASN A 170 27.79 15.22 -4.63
CA ASN A 170 28.51 15.02 -5.89
C ASN A 170 29.66 14.02 -5.71
N GLY A 171 30.40 13.79 -6.78
CA GLY A 171 31.45 12.78 -6.82
C GLY A 171 30.89 11.38 -7.05
N LYS A 172 31.77 10.38 -6.93
CA LYS A 172 31.46 8.99 -7.29
C LYS A 172 30.92 8.21 -6.11
N ILE A 173 30.08 7.22 -6.39
CA ILE A 173 29.79 6.13 -5.45
C ILE A 173 31.07 5.27 -5.37
N PRO A 174 31.75 5.21 -4.20
CA PRO A 174 33.00 4.47 -4.07
C PRO A 174 32.75 2.96 -4.08
N GLU A 175 33.81 2.18 -4.27
CA GLU A 175 33.75 0.74 -4.09
C GLU A 175 33.38 0.39 -2.64
N ILE A 176 32.30 -0.38 -2.47
CA ILE A 176 31.72 -0.79 -1.20
C ILE A 176 32.42 -2.08 -0.77
N ALA A 177 33.66 -1.96 -0.27
CA ALA A 177 34.47 -3.12 0.15
C ALA A 177 33.77 -3.99 1.21
N THR A 178 33.01 -3.36 2.11
CA THR A 178 32.18 -4.03 3.11
C THR A 178 30.81 -3.34 3.14
N CYS A 179 29.74 -4.12 3.10
CA CYS A 179 28.38 -3.64 3.25
C CYS A 179 27.70 -4.37 4.41
N SER A 180 26.80 -3.68 5.11
CA SER A 180 26.02 -4.30 6.18
C SER A 180 25.23 -5.50 5.68
N GLU A 181 25.32 -6.62 6.42
CA GLU A 181 24.50 -7.81 6.14
C GLU A 181 23.00 -7.57 6.35
N ARG A 182 22.64 -6.47 7.00
CA ARG A 182 21.25 -6.07 7.26
C ARG A 182 20.78 -4.92 6.37
N MET A 183 21.60 -4.45 5.43
CA MET A 183 21.25 -3.34 4.54
C MET A 183 20.06 -3.72 3.67
N GLU A 184 18.93 -3.04 3.82
CA GLU A 184 17.71 -3.32 3.04
C GLU A 184 17.34 -2.17 2.10
N TYR A 185 17.60 -0.93 2.50
CA TYR A 185 17.17 0.28 1.79
C TYR A 185 18.33 1.21 1.52
N PHE A 186 18.66 1.40 0.24
CA PHE A 186 19.66 2.34 -0.24
C PHE A 186 18.98 3.33 -1.20
N ASP A 187 18.80 4.56 -0.74
CA ASP A 187 18.34 5.68 -1.55
C ASP A 187 19.37 6.81 -1.58
N ALA A 188 19.93 7.08 -2.75
CA ALA A 188 20.75 8.26 -3.04
C ALA A 188 20.25 9.00 -4.28
N SER A 189 18.96 8.88 -4.60
CA SER A 189 18.32 9.54 -5.73
C SER A 189 18.33 11.07 -5.60
N TRP A 190 18.12 11.80 -6.69
CA TRP A 190 18.02 13.26 -6.70
C TRP A 190 19.24 13.96 -6.08
N ASN A 191 20.41 13.69 -6.65
CA ASN A 191 21.68 14.30 -6.28
C ASN A 191 22.48 14.66 -7.56
N GLU A 192 23.76 15.02 -7.41
CA GLU A 192 24.70 15.26 -8.50
C GLU A 192 25.78 14.18 -8.57
N LEU A 193 25.48 12.95 -8.14
CA LEU A 193 26.44 11.83 -8.14
C LEU A 193 26.83 11.45 -9.57
N GLU A 194 28.12 11.18 -9.78
CA GLU A 194 28.70 10.90 -11.09
C GLU A 194 29.49 9.58 -11.09
N GLY A 195 30.00 9.19 -12.26
CA GLY A 195 30.76 7.95 -12.43
C GLY A 195 29.87 6.72 -12.55
N GLU A 196 30.50 5.55 -12.52
CA GLU A 196 29.84 4.27 -12.78
C GLU A 196 29.21 3.67 -11.52
N LEU A 197 28.22 2.79 -11.70
CA LEU A 197 27.69 1.99 -10.61
C LEU A 197 28.75 0.95 -10.17
N PRO A 198 29.22 0.96 -8.92
CA PRO A 198 30.29 0.07 -8.50
C PRO A 198 29.82 -1.39 -8.46
N LEU A 199 30.66 -2.31 -8.95
CA LEU A 199 30.36 -3.75 -8.97
C LEU A 199 30.18 -4.30 -7.54
N SER A 200 30.88 -3.71 -6.59
CA SER A 200 30.80 -4.04 -5.16
C SER A 200 29.46 -3.72 -4.49
N ILE A 201 28.50 -3.09 -5.18
CA ILE A 201 27.13 -2.97 -4.66
C ILE A 201 26.50 -4.33 -4.34
N THR A 202 26.98 -5.38 -5.00
CA THR A 202 26.61 -6.78 -4.75
C THR A 202 27.04 -7.31 -3.38
N ASN A 203 27.94 -6.61 -2.68
CA ASN A 203 28.28 -6.93 -1.29
C ASN A 203 27.11 -6.67 -0.33
N CYS A 204 26.15 -5.81 -0.70
CA CYS A 204 24.93 -5.56 0.06
C CYS A 204 23.88 -6.67 -0.18
N ARG A 205 24.17 -7.91 0.24
CA ARG A 205 23.35 -9.09 -0.10
C ARG A 205 21.89 -9.06 0.39
N SER A 206 21.58 -8.24 1.40
CA SER A 206 20.22 -8.12 1.94
C SER A 206 19.40 -7.02 1.28
N LEU A 207 19.95 -6.33 0.26
CA LEU A 207 19.33 -5.17 -0.34
C LEU A 207 17.99 -5.52 -0.99
N LYS A 208 16.96 -4.76 -0.65
CA LYS A 208 15.60 -4.88 -1.20
C LYS A 208 15.26 -3.70 -2.11
N VAL A 209 15.75 -2.51 -1.77
CA VAL A 209 15.45 -1.28 -2.49
C VAL A 209 16.74 -0.57 -2.85
N LEU A 210 16.93 -0.34 -4.14
CA LEU A 210 18.02 0.43 -4.71
C LEU A 210 17.45 1.59 -5.54
N GLU A 211 17.57 2.80 -4.99
CA GLU A 211 17.11 4.04 -5.63
C GLU A 211 18.31 4.98 -5.88
N LEU A 212 18.67 5.14 -7.15
CA LEU A 212 19.79 5.99 -7.60
C LEU A 212 19.39 6.95 -8.73
N GLY A 213 18.09 7.04 -9.03
CA GLY A 213 17.57 7.89 -10.09
C GLY A 213 17.84 9.38 -9.88
N TYR A 214 17.71 10.18 -10.94
CA TYR A 214 17.93 11.63 -10.93
C TYR A 214 19.33 12.02 -10.43
N ASN A 215 20.36 11.46 -11.06
CA ASN A 215 21.78 11.74 -10.81
C ASN A 215 22.50 11.97 -12.15
N ARG A 216 23.84 11.99 -12.13
CA ARG A 216 24.72 12.06 -13.32
C ARG A 216 25.54 10.77 -13.49
N LEU A 217 25.03 9.64 -13.00
CA LEU A 217 25.71 8.34 -13.10
C LEU A 217 25.84 7.95 -14.57
N SER A 218 26.96 7.32 -14.92
CA SER A 218 27.31 6.90 -16.27
C SER A 218 27.81 5.46 -16.28
N GLY A 219 28.42 5.01 -17.39
CA GLY A 219 28.80 3.61 -17.56
C GLY A 219 27.60 2.73 -17.89
N SER A 220 27.73 1.42 -17.66
CA SER A 220 26.68 0.45 -17.95
C SER A 220 26.05 -0.12 -16.68
N ILE A 221 24.85 -0.70 -16.80
CA ILE A 221 24.23 -1.45 -15.71
C ILE A 221 25.05 -2.74 -15.51
N PRO A 222 25.65 -2.97 -14.33
CA PRO A 222 26.46 -4.17 -14.10
C PRO A 222 25.63 -5.46 -14.13
N GLU A 223 26.07 -6.46 -14.89
CA GLU A 223 25.40 -7.78 -14.92
C GLU A 223 25.32 -8.44 -13.55
N VAL A 224 26.32 -8.18 -12.70
CA VAL A 224 26.42 -8.70 -11.34
C VAL A 224 25.28 -8.23 -10.43
N LEU A 225 24.55 -7.17 -10.81
CA LEU A 225 23.36 -6.70 -10.06
C LEU A 225 22.29 -7.79 -9.99
N GLY A 226 22.23 -8.67 -10.99
CA GLY A 226 21.36 -9.86 -11.01
C GLY A 226 21.61 -10.87 -9.88
N ASN A 227 22.74 -10.77 -9.17
CA ASN A 227 23.07 -11.66 -8.05
C ASN A 227 22.40 -11.24 -6.73
N LEU A 228 21.75 -10.07 -6.67
CA LEU A 228 21.02 -9.58 -5.50
C LEU A 228 19.58 -10.11 -5.54
N ASP A 229 19.41 -11.37 -5.15
CA ASP A 229 18.16 -12.15 -5.21
C ASP A 229 17.00 -11.59 -4.35
N ARG A 230 17.29 -10.73 -3.37
CA ARG A 230 16.32 -10.08 -2.48
C ARG A 230 15.78 -8.75 -3.01
N LEU A 231 16.30 -8.24 -4.13
CA LEU A 231 15.86 -6.97 -4.68
C LEU A 231 14.38 -7.03 -5.08
N LEU A 232 13.66 -5.99 -4.67
CA LEU A 232 12.26 -5.73 -5.00
C LEU A 232 12.14 -4.50 -5.92
N VAL A 233 13.04 -3.53 -5.75
CA VAL A 233 12.99 -2.24 -6.44
C VAL A 233 14.38 -1.88 -6.95
N ILE A 234 14.46 -1.60 -8.25
CA ILE A 234 15.62 -1.00 -8.91
C ILE A 234 15.12 0.24 -9.64
N GLN A 235 15.55 1.42 -9.20
CA GLN A 235 15.27 2.69 -9.88
C GLN A 235 16.56 3.42 -10.20
N LEU A 236 16.90 3.49 -11.49
CA LEU A 236 18.09 4.15 -12.00
C LEU A 236 17.77 5.35 -12.89
N CYS A 237 16.48 5.65 -13.09
CA CYS A 237 15.98 6.61 -14.06
C CYS A 237 16.62 8.01 -14.03
N ASN A 238 16.58 8.73 -15.15
CA ASN A 238 17.18 10.07 -15.29
C ASN A 238 18.64 10.13 -14.83
N ASN A 239 19.47 9.32 -15.47
CA ASN A 239 20.93 9.30 -15.37
C ASN A 239 21.55 9.28 -16.78
N SER A 240 22.88 9.28 -16.86
CA SER A 240 23.64 9.15 -18.12
C SER A 240 24.16 7.72 -18.36
N ILE A 241 23.51 6.72 -17.76
CA ILE A 241 23.85 5.30 -17.90
C ILE A 241 23.56 4.85 -19.32
N SER A 242 24.49 4.13 -19.94
CA SER A 242 24.44 3.64 -21.31
C SER A 242 24.65 2.12 -21.38
N GLY A 243 24.83 1.57 -22.58
CA GLY A 243 24.94 0.12 -22.78
C GLY A 243 23.57 -0.54 -22.91
N THR A 244 23.51 -1.84 -22.65
CA THR A 244 22.30 -2.65 -22.82
C THR A 244 21.64 -2.98 -21.48
N ILE A 245 20.39 -3.43 -21.51
CA ILE A 245 19.73 -4.01 -20.33
C ILE A 245 20.33 -5.42 -20.09
N PRO A 246 20.96 -5.69 -18.94
CA PRO A 246 21.55 -7.00 -18.67
C PRO A 246 20.49 -8.09 -18.52
N LYS A 247 20.69 -9.21 -19.23
CA LYS A 247 19.83 -10.41 -19.12
C LYS A 247 19.75 -10.94 -17.69
N ASN A 248 20.85 -10.84 -16.95
CA ASN A 248 20.96 -11.33 -15.58
C ASN A 248 20.00 -10.64 -14.59
N LEU A 249 19.43 -9.48 -14.91
CA LEU A 249 18.37 -8.86 -14.09
C LEU A 249 17.14 -9.79 -13.97
N ALA A 250 16.91 -10.63 -14.98
CA ALA A 250 15.88 -11.66 -14.97
C ALA A 250 16.03 -12.71 -13.85
N SER A 251 17.23 -12.87 -13.30
CA SER A 251 17.50 -13.78 -12.18
C SER A 251 16.88 -13.31 -10.86
N ILE A 252 16.54 -12.02 -10.76
CA ILE A 252 15.94 -11.41 -9.57
C ILE A 252 14.43 -11.71 -9.59
N GLN A 253 14.07 -12.91 -9.14
CA GLN A 253 12.68 -13.37 -9.23
C GLN A 253 11.70 -12.49 -8.46
N LEU A 254 12.13 -11.92 -7.32
CA LEU A 254 11.28 -11.10 -6.45
C LEU A 254 11.12 -9.64 -6.92
N LEU A 255 11.73 -9.26 -8.05
CA LEU A 255 11.69 -7.89 -8.55
C LEU A 255 10.25 -7.46 -8.83
N GLN A 256 9.86 -6.31 -8.29
CA GLN A 256 8.53 -5.72 -8.45
C GLN A 256 8.56 -4.44 -9.27
N VAL A 257 9.63 -3.65 -9.16
CA VAL A 257 9.80 -2.38 -9.89
C VAL A 257 11.16 -2.38 -10.57
N LEU A 258 11.13 -2.23 -11.89
CA LEU A 258 12.30 -1.94 -12.70
C LEU A 258 12.05 -0.64 -13.46
N ASP A 259 12.67 0.44 -12.97
CA ASP A 259 12.58 1.77 -13.56
C ASP A 259 13.95 2.22 -14.08
N LEU A 260 14.08 2.20 -15.41
CA LEU A 260 15.26 2.55 -16.20
C LEU A 260 14.95 3.68 -17.19
N HIS A 261 13.94 4.51 -16.92
CA HIS A 261 13.52 5.53 -17.88
C HIS A 261 14.50 6.69 -18.03
N ASN A 262 14.51 7.34 -19.19
CA ASN A 262 15.40 8.45 -19.54
C ASN A 262 16.88 8.16 -19.21
N LEU A 263 17.36 7.01 -19.70
CA LEU A 263 18.78 6.68 -19.73
C LEU A 263 19.30 6.79 -21.18
N SER A 264 20.51 6.33 -21.42
CA SER A 264 21.12 6.20 -22.76
C SER A 264 21.25 4.74 -23.18
N LEU A 265 20.28 3.90 -22.79
CA LEU A 265 20.30 2.46 -23.08
C LEU A 265 20.03 2.20 -24.56
N VAL A 266 20.71 1.20 -25.11
CA VAL A 266 20.64 0.75 -26.51
C VAL A 266 20.43 -0.76 -26.58
N GLY A 267 20.22 -1.29 -27.79
CA GLY A 267 19.95 -2.71 -28.02
C GLY A 267 18.52 -3.09 -27.66
N ASP A 268 18.25 -4.40 -27.63
CA ASP A 268 16.90 -4.92 -27.43
C ASP A 268 16.49 -4.96 -25.96
N ILE A 269 15.18 -4.98 -25.70
CA ILE A 269 14.64 -5.42 -24.40
C ILE A 269 14.84 -6.95 -24.34
N PRO A 270 15.60 -7.49 -23.37
CA PRO A 270 15.88 -8.92 -23.36
C PRO A 270 14.62 -9.77 -23.10
N ASP A 271 14.42 -10.82 -23.89
CA ASP A 271 13.31 -11.77 -23.68
C ASP A 271 13.31 -12.36 -22.26
N ASP A 272 14.50 -12.55 -21.68
CA ASP A 272 14.71 -13.06 -20.33
C ASP A 272 13.98 -12.23 -19.26
N ILE A 273 13.71 -10.93 -19.50
CA ILE A 273 13.02 -10.08 -18.52
C ILE A 273 11.63 -10.61 -18.16
N SER A 274 11.03 -11.41 -19.04
CA SER A 274 9.77 -12.11 -18.79
C SER A 274 9.82 -13.12 -17.63
N ASN A 275 11.02 -13.51 -17.19
CA ASN A 275 11.22 -14.37 -16.02
C ASN A 275 11.01 -13.64 -14.68
N CYS A 276 10.98 -12.30 -14.66
CA CYS A 276 10.59 -11.51 -13.49
C CYS A 276 9.08 -11.57 -13.27
N MET A 277 8.56 -12.74 -12.87
CA MET A 277 7.12 -13.02 -12.80
C MET A 277 6.33 -12.14 -11.82
N PHE A 278 7.01 -11.55 -10.83
CA PHE A 278 6.42 -10.67 -9.82
C PHE A 278 6.51 -9.18 -10.17
N LEU A 279 7.06 -8.84 -11.34
CA LEU A 279 7.19 -7.45 -11.76
C LEU A 279 5.82 -6.80 -11.93
N ARG A 280 5.65 -5.65 -11.27
CA ARG A 280 4.47 -4.79 -11.33
C ARG A 280 4.69 -3.58 -12.22
N GLU A 281 5.92 -3.10 -12.30
CA GLU A 281 6.29 -1.91 -13.07
C GLU A 281 7.55 -2.20 -13.89
N LEU A 282 7.40 -2.05 -15.20
CA LEU A 282 8.51 -2.00 -16.15
C LEU A 282 8.44 -0.66 -16.88
N ASP A 283 9.35 0.24 -16.53
CA ASP A 283 9.54 1.50 -17.23
C ASP A 283 10.96 1.53 -17.82
N VAL A 284 11.03 1.48 -19.15
CA VAL A 284 12.28 1.63 -19.91
C VAL A 284 12.15 2.76 -20.94
N SER A 285 11.20 3.66 -20.71
CA SER A 285 10.87 4.73 -21.65
C SER A 285 11.99 5.77 -21.80
N GLY A 286 11.96 6.51 -22.91
CA GLY A 286 12.92 7.60 -23.14
C GLY A 286 14.37 7.15 -23.34
N ASN A 287 14.58 5.95 -23.90
CA ASN A 287 15.89 5.39 -24.23
C ASN A 287 16.07 5.29 -25.75
N ALA A 288 17.13 4.60 -26.20
CA ALA A 288 17.40 4.27 -27.59
C ALA A 288 17.27 2.75 -27.85
N LEU A 289 16.34 2.08 -27.15
CA LEU A 289 16.13 0.65 -27.28
C LEU A 289 15.52 0.31 -28.64
N GLU A 290 16.00 -0.75 -29.26
CA GLU A 290 15.59 -1.24 -30.58
C GLU A 290 15.02 -2.66 -30.50
N GLY A 291 14.83 -3.31 -31.65
CA GLY A 291 14.23 -4.64 -31.72
C GLY A 291 12.72 -4.66 -31.51
N GLU A 292 12.17 -5.87 -31.40
CA GLU A 292 10.74 -6.07 -31.17
C GLU A 292 10.40 -6.05 -29.67
N ILE A 293 9.13 -5.80 -29.35
CA ILE A 293 8.63 -6.02 -27.99
C ILE A 293 8.67 -7.54 -27.71
N PRO A 294 9.32 -8.00 -26.62
CA PRO A 294 9.44 -9.43 -26.34
C PRO A 294 8.09 -10.14 -26.32
N GLN A 295 7.97 -11.20 -27.12
CA GLN A 295 6.70 -11.93 -27.25
C GLN A 295 6.28 -12.54 -25.92
N ASN A 296 7.23 -12.89 -25.04
CA ASN A 296 6.96 -13.52 -23.75
C ASN A 296 6.59 -12.54 -22.62
N LEU A 297 6.45 -11.22 -22.87
CA LEU A 297 6.03 -10.27 -21.83
C LEU A 297 4.69 -10.65 -21.17
N TYR A 298 3.81 -11.39 -21.88
CA TYR A 298 2.55 -11.86 -21.31
C TYR A 298 2.72 -12.80 -20.09
N ASN A 299 3.91 -13.40 -19.89
CA ASN A 299 4.21 -14.23 -18.71
C ASN A 299 4.22 -13.41 -17.41
N MET A 300 4.43 -12.10 -17.50
CA MET A 300 4.49 -11.18 -16.37
C MET A 300 3.08 -10.79 -15.90
N THR A 301 2.28 -11.78 -15.51
CA THR A 301 0.85 -11.64 -15.17
C THR A 301 0.54 -10.68 -13.99
N TYR A 302 1.58 -10.21 -13.32
CA TYR A 302 1.53 -9.23 -12.22
C TYR A 302 1.71 -7.78 -12.67
N LEU A 303 2.06 -7.56 -13.95
CA LEU A 303 2.39 -6.24 -14.48
C LEU A 303 1.17 -5.30 -14.44
N GLU A 304 1.37 -4.13 -13.83
CA GLU A 304 0.40 -3.05 -13.68
C GLU A 304 0.79 -1.86 -14.56
N ILE A 305 2.08 -1.60 -14.72
CA ILE A 305 2.62 -0.49 -15.52
C ILE A 305 3.62 -1.06 -16.53
N LEU A 306 3.35 -0.81 -17.80
CA LEU A 306 4.29 -1.04 -18.90
C LEU A 306 4.47 0.27 -19.66
N ASP A 307 5.64 0.88 -19.50
CA ASP A 307 6.01 2.09 -20.22
C ASP A 307 7.26 1.84 -21.08
N LEU A 308 7.03 1.80 -22.40
CA LEU A 308 8.07 1.62 -23.41
C LEU A 308 8.19 2.85 -24.32
N HIS A 309 7.53 3.96 -23.99
CA HIS A 309 7.40 5.10 -24.90
C HIS A 309 8.76 5.74 -25.21
N LYS A 310 8.85 6.45 -26.34
CA LYS A 310 10.05 7.22 -26.72
C LYS A 310 11.30 6.34 -26.79
N ASN A 311 11.23 5.30 -27.62
CA ASN A 311 12.32 4.38 -27.96
C ASN A 311 12.37 4.20 -29.50
N GLN A 312 13.16 3.23 -29.97
CA GLN A 312 13.28 2.85 -31.38
C GLN A 312 12.69 1.47 -31.67
N LEU A 313 11.79 0.96 -30.82
CA LEU A 313 11.20 -0.36 -30.93
C LEU A 313 10.43 -0.52 -32.25
N ASN A 314 10.54 -1.69 -32.86
CA ASN A 314 9.95 -2.02 -34.16
C ASN A 314 9.15 -3.34 -34.08
N GLY A 315 8.82 -3.92 -35.24
CA GLY A 315 7.95 -5.10 -35.30
C GLY A 315 6.48 -4.77 -34.99
N SER A 316 5.70 -5.79 -34.67
CA SER A 316 4.28 -5.66 -34.30
C SER A 316 4.05 -5.71 -32.80
N ILE A 317 2.96 -5.07 -32.33
CA ILE A 317 2.52 -5.24 -30.94
C ILE A 317 2.09 -6.72 -30.74
N PRO A 318 2.70 -7.46 -29.78
CA PRO A 318 2.32 -8.85 -29.49
C PRO A 318 0.83 -8.96 -29.12
N PRO A 319 0.04 -9.83 -29.79
CA PRO A 319 -1.36 -10.03 -29.42
C PRO A 319 -1.54 -10.53 -27.98
N ASP A 320 -0.60 -11.33 -27.48
CA ASP A 320 -0.64 -11.88 -26.12
C ASP A 320 -0.45 -10.82 -25.04
N LEU A 321 -0.03 -9.59 -25.39
CA LEU A 321 -0.02 -8.47 -24.45
C LEU A 321 -1.41 -8.19 -23.88
N GLY A 322 -2.47 -8.52 -24.64
CA GLY A 322 -3.86 -8.46 -24.20
C GLY A 322 -4.21 -9.42 -23.04
N ASN A 323 -3.33 -10.38 -22.71
CA ASN A 323 -3.52 -11.32 -21.61
C ASN A 323 -3.06 -10.76 -20.24
N LEU A 324 -2.40 -9.60 -20.21
CA LEU A 324 -1.94 -8.94 -18.98
C LEU A 324 -3.10 -8.28 -18.21
N SER A 325 -4.00 -9.08 -17.67
CA SER A 325 -5.26 -8.64 -17.04
C SER A 325 -5.14 -7.68 -15.86
N LYS A 326 -3.93 -7.47 -15.29
CA LYS A 326 -3.67 -6.50 -14.22
C LYS A 326 -3.17 -5.15 -14.71
N LEU A 327 -2.87 -5.00 -16.00
CA LEU A 327 -2.29 -3.80 -16.57
C LEU A 327 -3.24 -2.60 -16.42
N GLN A 328 -2.74 -1.52 -15.84
CA GLN A 328 -3.42 -0.25 -15.55
C GLN A 328 -2.87 0.90 -16.39
N TYR A 329 -1.60 0.82 -16.80
CA TYR A 329 -0.94 1.82 -17.61
C TYR A 329 -0.15 1.14 -18.73
N LEU A 330 -0.42 1.55 -19.97
CA LEU A 330 0.29 1.08 -21.17
C LEU A 330 0.63 2.27 -22.07
N ASP A 331 1.92 2.59 -22.18
CA ASP A 331 2.41 3.56 -23.16
C ASP A 331 3.44 2.91 -24.10
N LEU A 332 3.09 2.82 -25.38
CA LEU A 332 3.96 2.36 -26.45
C LEU A 332 4.23 3.47 -27.49
N SER A 333 3.86 4.71 -27.15
CA SER A 333 3.94 5.84 -28.08
C SER A 333 5.38 6.21 -28.45
N GLN A 334 5.56 6.96 -29.53
CA GLN A 334 6.87 7.46 -29.96
C GLN A 334 7.90 6.33 -30.18
N ASN A 335 7.53 5.35 -31.00
CA ASN A 335 8.38 4.23 -31.40
C ASN A 335 8.31 4.03 -32.92
N SER A 336 8.88 2.94 -33.44
CA SER A 336 8.78 2.49 -34.83
C SER A 336 7.86 1.27 -35.02
N LEU A 337 6.93 1.02 -34.09
CA LEU A 337 6.03 -0.14 -34.13
C LEU A 337 5.14 -0.10 -35.37
N SER A 338 4.89 -1.26 -35.96
CA SER A 338 4.20 -1.41 -37.25
C SER A 338 3.18 -2.56 -37.21
N GLY A 339 2.44 -2.75 -38.30
CA GLY A 339 1.39 -3.77 -38.37
C GLY A 339 0.08 -3.34 -37.70
N LEU A 340 -0.84 -4.30 -37.56
CA LEU A 340 -2.19 -4.06 -37.04
C LEU A 340 -2.17 -3.89 -35.52
N ILE A 341 -3.08 -3.07 -34.98
CA ILE A 341 -3.34 -3.05 -33.53
C ILE A 341 -4.12 -4.32 -33.15
N PRO A 342 -3.59 -5.19 -32.26
CA PRO A 342 -4.31 -6.39 -31.85
C PRO A 342 -5.62 -6.05 -31.13
N SER A 343 -6.72 -6.68 -31.55
CA SER A 343 -8.03 -6.52 -30.88
C SER A 343 -8.02 -7.06 -29.44
N SER A 344 -7.10 -7.98 -29.12
CA SER A 344 -6.86 -8.53 -27.78
C SER A 344 -6.48 -7.47 -26.74
N LEU A 345 -5.94 -6.31 -27.14
CA LEU A 345 -5.72 -5.19 -26.21
C LEU A 345 -7.02 -4.68 -25.56
N GLY A 346 -8.16 -4.93 -26.20
CA GLY A 346 -9.49 -4.69 -25.61
C GLY A 346 -9.79 -5.55 -24.38
N ASN A 347 -9.06 -6.65 -24.16
CA ASN A 347 -9.22 -7.51 -22.99
C ASN A 347 -8.61 -6.90 -21.71
N LEU A 348 -7.81 -5.84 -21.83
CA LEU A 348 -7.15 -5.14 -20.72
C LEU A 348 -8.16 -4.24 -19.97
N THR A 349 -9.10 -4.87 -19.27
CA THR A 349 -10.27 -4.19 -18.67
C THR A 349 -9.96 -3.25 -17.50
N LYS A 350 -8.73 -3.29 -16.95
CA LYS A 350 -8.28 -2.39 -15.86
C LYS A 350 -7.48 -1.19 -16.33
N LEU A 351 -7.24 -1.09 -17.63
CA LEU A 351 -6.37 -0.08 -18.19
C LEU A 351 -7.00 1.32 -18.01
N THR A 352 -6.27 2.21 -17.36
CA THR A 352 -6.68 3.59 -17.07
C THR A 352 -5.98 4.61 -17.96
N TYR A 353 -4.79 4.25 -18.45
CA TYR A 353 -4.00 5.04 -19.38
C TYR A 353 -3.51 4.16 -20.52
N PHE A 354 -3.69 4.65 -21.74
CA PHE A 354 -3.34 3.96 -22.97
C PHE A 354 -2.85 4.96 -24.00
N ASN A 355 -1.70 4.68 -24.62
CA ASN A 355 -1.18 5.48 -25.71
C ASN A 355 -0.35 4.67 -26.70
N LEU A 356 -0.70 4.76 -27.98
CA LEU A 356 0.02 4.15 -29.12
C LEU A 356 0.43 5.20 -30.17
N SER A 357 0.34 6.50 -29.84
CA SER A 357 0.56 7.58 -30.80
C SER A 357 1.99 7.58 -31.35
N SER A 358 2.20 8.24 -32.49
CA SER A 358 3.54 8.45 -33.05
C SER A 358 4.30 7.14 -33.31
N ASN A 359 3.67 6.23 -34.06
CA ASN A 359 4.22 4.95 -34.50
C ASN A 359 3.98 4.76 -36.03
N LYS A 360 4.22 3.55 -36.56
CA LYS A 360 3.96 3.15 -37.95
C LYS A 360 2.83 2.12 -38.04
N LEU A 361 1.90 2.12 -37.09
CA LEU A 361 0.78 1.16 -37.03
C LEU A 361 -0.17 1.36 -38.22
N SER A 362 -0.80 0.27 -38.65
CA SER A 362 -1.63 0.21 -39.86
C SER A 362 -2.99 -0.45 -39.64
N GLY A 363 -3.91 -0.21 -40.57
CA GLY A 363 -5.24 -0.81 -40.57
C GLY A 363 -6.28 -0.04 -39.75
N THR A 364 -7.44 -0.69 -39.56
CA THR A 364 -8.58 -0.16 -38.79
C THR A 364 -8.30 -0.22 -37.28
N ILE A 365 -8.60 0.84 -36.54
CA ILE A 365 -8.54 0.83 -35.06
C ILE A 365 -9.64 -0.11 -34.50
N PRO A 366 -9.31 -1.16 -33.73
CA PRO A 366 -10.29 -2.07 -33.15
C PRO A 366 -11.31 -1.35 -32.26
N THR A 367 -12.59 -1.69 -32.40
CA THR A 367 -13.71 -1.05 -31.65
C THR A 367 -13.52 -1.09 -30.14
N ALA A 368 -12.95 -2.18 -29.62
CA ALA A 368 -12.74 -2.38 -28.17
C ALA A 368 -11.82 -1.34 -27.50
N ILE A 369 -10.98 -0.63 -28.27
CA ILE A 369 -10.02 0.35 -27.74
C ILE A 369 -10.27 1.78 -28.22
N GLN A 370 -11.35 2.03 -29.00
CA GLN A 370 -11.66 3.38 -29.49
C GLN A 370 -12.01 4.35 -28.36
N GLY A 371 -12.45 3.83 -27.20
CA GLY A 371 -12.83 4.61 -26.02
C GLY A 371 -11.69 5.43 -25.39
N TYR A 372 -10.43 5.13 -25.69
CA TYR A 372 -9.28 5.90 -25.20
C TYR A 372 -9.08 7.24 -25.92
N GLY A 373 -9.91 7.56 -26.93
CA GLY A 373 -9.89 8.85 -27.61
C GLY A 373 -8.82 8.97 -28.70
N SER A 374 -8.93 10.01 -29.53
CA SER A 374 -8.07 10.19 -30.71
C SER A 374 -6.59 10.38 -30.37
N TYR A 375 -6.28 11.02 -29.24
CA TYR A 375 -4.90 11.31 -28.82
C TYR A 375 -4.04 10.05 -28.71
N ALA A 376 -4.63 8.90 -28.34
CA ALA A 376 -3.90 7.64 -28.18
C ALA A 376 -3.44 7.04 -29.52
N PHE A 377 -3.90 7.56 -30.66
CA PHE A 377 -3.67 6.97 -31.98
C PHE A 377 -3.09 7.93 -33.01
N ILE A 378 -2.96 9.22 -32.68
CA ILE A 378 -2.44 10.24 -33.62
C ILE A 378 -1.03 9.91 -34.09
N ASP A 379 -0.60 10.56 -35.17
CA ASP A 379 0.74 10.40 -35.76
C ASP A 379 1.10 8.96 -36.17
N ASN A 380 0.09 8.14 -36.49
CA ASN A 380 0.26 6.86 -37.17
C ASN A 380 -0.21 6.98 -38.63
N PRO A 381 0.71 7.02 -39.62
CA PRO A 381 0.37 7.37 -41.00
C PRO A 381 -0.51 6.33 -41.72
N PHE A 382 -0.57 5.09 -41.23
CA PHE A 382 -1.30 4.00 -41.88
C PHE A 382 -2.56 3.54 -41.12
N LEU A 383 -2.86 4.12 -39.95
CA LEU A 383 -4.12 3.87 -39.25
C LEU A 383 -5.31 4.58 -39.92
N CYS A 384 -6.50 4.02 -39.76
CA CYS A 384 -7.76 4.60 -40.21
C CYS A 384 -8.93 4.15 -39.30
N GLY A 385 -10.08 4.81 -39.42
CA GLY A 385 -11.28 4.53 -38.64
C GLY A 385 -11.35 5.31 -37.31
N ALA A 386 -12.53 5.33 -36.69
CA ALA A 386 -12.76 5.99 -35.41
C ALA A 386 -11.77 5.46 -34.34
N PRO A 387 -11.28 6.31 -33.42
CA PRO A 387 -11.64 7.72 -33.19
C PRO A 387 -10.88 8.73 -34.06
N LEU A 388 -10.15 8.31 -35.10
CA LEU A 388 -9.51 9.23 -36.04
C LEU A 388 -10.48 9.64 -37.16
N ASP A 389 -10.43 10.91 -37.59
CA ASP A 389 -11.22 11.44 -38.72
C ASP A 389 -10.69 10.99 -40.10
N LYS A 390 -10.05 9.81 -40.16
CA LYS A 390 -9.43 9.27 -41.37
C LYS A 390 -10.22 8.04 -41.87
N PRO A 391 -10.85 8.10 -43.06
CA PRO A 391 -11.66 7.00 -43.58
C PRO A 391 -10.79 5.80 -43.99
N CYS A 392 -11.29 4.59 -43.78
CA CYS A 392 -10.65 3.36 -44.27
C CYS A 392 -11.11 3.07 -45.70
N SER A 393 -10.20 3.07 -46.67
CA SER A 393 -10.51 2.68 -48.05
C SER A 393 -10.61 1.16 -48.16
N ALA A 394 -11.81 0.64 -48.39
CA ALA A 394 -12.02 -0.75 -48.77
C ALA A 394 -11.67 -0.93 -50.26
N ASN A 395 -10.42 -1.30 -50.54
CA ASN A 395 -9.98 -2.19 -51.64
C ASN A 395 -8.53 -1.90 -52.05
N GLY A 396 -7.70 -2.93 -51.96
CA GLY A 396 -6.44 -3.02 -52.70
C GLY A 396 -6.74 -3.20 -54.19
N ASN A 397 -6.48 -2.15 -54.96
CA ASN A 397 -5.99 -2.15 -56.36
C ASN A 397 -6.12 -0.72 -56.88
N GLY A 398 -5.11 0.09 -56.57
CA GLY A 398 -4.96 1.45 -57.08
C GLY A 398 -3.52 1.64 -57.50
N THR A 399 -3.27 1.48 -58.78
CA THR A 399 -2.05 1.84 -59.49
C THR A 399 -1.53 3.22 -59.08
N LEU A 400 -0.21 3.29 -58.93
CA LEU A 400 0.57 4.51 -58.75
C LEU A 400 0.17 5.58 -59.77
N THR A 401 -0.21 6.76 -59.28
CA THR A 401 -0.07 8.01 -60.04
C THR A 401 0.72 9.01 -59.20
N PRO A 402 1.90 9.46 -59.64
CA PRO A 402 2.66 10.46 -58.91
C PRO A 402 2.04 11.83 -59.19
N THR A 403 1.30 12.38 -58.22
CA THR A 403 0.97 13.81 -58.25
C THR A 403 2.00 14.56 -57.43
N SER A 404 2.91 15.21 -58.17
CA SER A 404 3.85 16.18 -57.65
C SER A 404 3.09 17.33 -56.99
N LYS A 405 3.14 17.41 -55.65
CA LYS A 405 2.89 18.66 -54.94
C LYS A 405 4.20 19.13 -54.31
N LYS A 406 4.79 20.14 -54.96
CA LYS A 406 5.91 20.94 -54.45
C LYS A 406 5.60 21.42 -53.02
N PRO A 407 6.62 21.55 -52.15
CA PRO A 407 6.40 22.09 -50.81
C PRO A 407 6.01 23.56 -50.92
N LYS A 408 4.83 23.93 -50.39
CA LYS A 408 4.52 25.34 -50.11
C LYS A 408 5.06 25.63 -48.71
N ALA A 409 6.03 26.54 -48.64
CA ALA A 409 6.55 27.09 -47.39
C ALA A 409 5.41 27.63 -46.50
N LEU A 410 5.54 27.42 -45.18
CA LEU A 410 4.63 27.96 -44.16
C LEU A 410 4.52 29.48 -44.32
N ARG A 411 3.30 29.99 -44.44
CA ARG A 411 3.05 31.43 -44.35
C ARG A 411 3.21 31.90 -42.90
N VAL A 412 3.79 33.09 -42.76
CA VAL A 412 4.10 33.81 -41.51
C VAL A 412 2.99 33.79 -40.42
N PRO A 413 1.67 33.76 -40.71
CA PRO A 413 0.65 33.69 -39.65
C PRO A 413 0.61 32.34 -38.91
N ALA A 414 1.04 31.24 -39.55
CA ALA A 414 1.03 29.90 -38.95
C ALA A 414 2.18 29.71 -37.94
N ILE A 415 3.32 30.37 -38.17
CA ILE A 415 4.46 30.35 -37.23
C ILE A 415 4.10 31.13 -35.96
N ILE A 416 3.38 32.25 -36.09
CA ILE A 416 2.89 33.04 -34.95
C ILE A 416 1.88 32.23 -34.12
N ALA A 417 0.99 31.46 -34.77
CA ALA A 417 0.03 30.60 -34.08
C ALA A 417 0.71 29.42 -33.35
N ILE A 418 1.76 28.82 -33.94
CA ILE A 418 2.53 27.73 -33.31
C ILE A 418 3.34 28.24 -32.12
N VAL A 419 3.97 29.41 -32.24
CA VAL A 419 4.71 30.04 -31.14
C VAL A 419 3.75 30.47 -30.03
N ALA A 420 2.59 31.04 -30.36
CA ALA A 420 1.56 31.38 -29.38
C ALA A 420 1.02 30.14 -28.65
N ALA A 421 0.76 29.05 -29.39
CA ALA A 421 0.34 27.78 -28.79
C ALA A 421 1.42 27.16 -27.89
N ALA A 422 2.70 27.23 -28.27
CA ALA A 422 3.82 26.75 -27.45
C ALA A 422 4.04 27.59 -26.18
N VAL A 423 3.81 28.91 -26.25
CA VAL A 423 3.88 29.81 -25.08
C VAL A 423 2.68 29.58 -24.16
N ILE A 424 1.48 29.35 -24.71
CA ILE A 424 0.31 28.99 -23.91
C ILE A 424 0.49 27.62 -23.27
N LEU A 425 1.02 26.62 -23.99
CA LEU A 425 1.26 25.28 -23.47
C LEU A 425 2.35 25.27 -22.39
N SER A 426 3.44 26.01 -22.57
CA SER A 426 4.47 26.17 -21.53
C SER A 426 3.95 26.95 -20.32
N GLY A 427 3.11 27.95 -20.53
CA GLY A 427 2.38 28.65 -19.46
C GLY A 427 1.41 27.74 -18.70
N VAL A 428 0.65 26.87 -19.38
CA VAL A 428 -0.26 25.89 -18.77
C VAL A 428 0.53 24.80 -18.03
N CYS A 429 1.67 24.34 -18.56
CA CYS A 429 2.56 23.42 -17.87
C CYS A 429 3.19 24.06 -16.63
N LEU A 430 3.65 25.31 -16.70
CA LEU A 430 4.18 26.04 -15.54
C LEU A 430 3.10 26.29 -14.48
N VAL A 431 1.89 26.71 -14.88
CA VAL A 431 0.76 26.89 -13.97
C VAL A 431 0.32 25.55 -13.38
N SER A 432 0.38 24.45 -14.14
CA SER A 432 0.08 23.10 -13.64
C SER A 432 1.15 22.60 -12.68
N ILE A 433 2.44 22.83 -12.94
CA ILE A 433 3.56 22.54 -12.04
C ILE A 433 3.46 23.40 -10.77
N MET A 434 3.09 24.67 -10.90
CA MET A 434 2.84 25.57 -9.78
C MET A 434 1.58 25.19 -9.01
N ASN A 435 0.52 24.69 -9.66
CA ASN A 435 -0.68 24.16 -9.01
C ASN A 435 -0.40 22.80 -8.34
N ILE A 436 0.49 21.98 -8.88
CA ILE A 436 0.96 20.73 -8.26
C ILE A 436 1.83 21.06 -7.05
N ARG A 437 2.73 22.05 -7.14
CA ARG A 437 3.52 22.57 -6.00
C ARG A 437 2.63 23.25 -4.95
N ALA A 438 1.58 23.99 -5.36
CA ALA A 438 0.63 24.64 -4.46
C ALA A 438 -0.35 23.64 -3.81
N ARG A 439 -0.81 22.61 -4.53
CA ARG A 439 -1.60 21.50 -3.98
C ARG A 439 -0.78 20.60 -3.04
N ARG A 440 0.54 20.50 -3.26
CA ARG A 440 1.47 19.87 -2.29
C ARG A 440 1.71 20.73 -1.04
N LYS A 441 1.65 22.06 -1.13
CA LYS A 441 1.73 22.98 0.03
C LYS A 441 0.41 23.12 0.81
N LYS A 442 -0.76 22.88 0.20
CA LYS A 442 -2.09 23.07 0.82
C LYS A 442 -2.66 21.85 1.55
N LYS A 443 -1.92 20.73 1.61
CA LYS A 443 -2.30 19.51 2.34
C LYS A 443 -1.71 19.45 3.75
N ALA A 444 -1.30 20.61 4.27
CA ALA A 444 -0.85 20.81 5.65
C ALA A 444 -1.79 21.83 6.29
N ASP A 445 -3.02 21.42 6.61
CA ASP A 445 -3.81 22.02 7.69
C ASP A 445 -5.09 21.23 7.99
N VAL A 446 -5.40 21.09 9.28
CA VAL A 446 -6.62 20.52 9.92
C VAL A 446 -6.70 18.97 9.87
N THR A 447 -6.63 18.18 10.96
CA THR A 447 -7.18 18.31 12.33
C THR A 447 -6.47 17.36 13.31
N MET A 448 -6.55 17.69 14.60
CA MET A 448 -5.95 17.10 15.80
C MET A 448 -6.36 15.64 16.14
N VAL A 449 -5.54 14.95 16.96
CA VAL A 449 -5.86 14.26 18.26
C VAL A 449 -4.97 13.03 18.55
N VAL A 450 -4.08 13.20 19.54
CA VAL A 450 -3.74 12.35 20.73
C VAL A 450 -3.04 10.96 20.61
N GLU A 451 -1.89 10.88 21.30
CA GLU A 451 -1.33 9.80 22.19
C GLU A 451 -0.01 9.04 21.87
N SER A 452 0.96 9.25 22.79
CA SER A 452 1.71 8.34 23.69
C SER A 452 2.57 7.13 23.23
N THR A 453 3.77 7.02 23.82
CA THR A 453 4.65 5.82 24.03
C THR A 453 5.80 6.14 24.96
N PRO A 454 6.55 5.20 25.62
CA PRO A 454 6.30 3.80 26.09
C PRO A 454 7.00 3.48 27.46
N LEU A 455 7.23 2.19 27.79
CA LEU A 455 8.19 1.61 28.75
C LEU A 455 8.36 0.08 28.55
N GLY A 456 9.60 -0.40 28.47
CA GLY A 456 9.92 -1.82 28.29
C GLY A 456 10.57 -2.47 29.50
N SER A 457 10.52 -3.81 29.54
CA SER A 457 11.64 -4.78 29.66
C SER A 457 11.04 -6.19 29.84
N THR A 458 11.65 -7.31 29.46
CA THR A 458 13.04 -7.73 29.22
C THR A 458 13.08 -8.71 28.04
N ASP A 459 14.21 -8.71 27.33
CA ASP A 459 14.52 -9.49 26.12
C ASP A 459 13.66 -9.23 24.87
N SER A 460 14.37 -9.04 23.76
CA SER A 460 13.91 -8.76 22.40
C SER A 460 13.63 -7.28 22.04
N ASN A 461 14.29 -6.88 20.94
CA ASN A 461 14.17 -5.64 20.16
C ASN A 461 12.92 -4.80 20.42
N VAL A 462 13.09 -3.65 21.07
CA VAL A 462 12.00 -2.70 21.32
C VAL A 462 11.46 -2.19 19.98
N ILE A 463 10.20 -2.51 19.72
CA ILE A 463 9.44 -2.08 18.55
C ILE A 463 8.80 -0.73 18.87
N ILE A 464 9.41 0.38 18.42
CA ILE A 464 8.96 1.77 18.66
C ILE A 464 7.79 2.14 17.73
N GLY A 465 6.60 2.46 18.27
CA GLY A 465 5.42 2.82 17.47
C GLY A 465 4.37 3.69 18.17
N LYS A 466 3.47 4.34 17.42
CA LYS A 466 2.37 5.19 17.89
C LYS A 466 1.12 4.37 18.23
N LEU A 467 0.57 4.51 19.45
CA LEU A 467 -0.74 3.96 19.85
C LEU A 467 -1.79 5.07 19.81
N VAL A 468 -2.84 4.91 19.01
CA VAL A 468 -3.98 5.82 18.99
C VAL A 468 -5.21 5.08 19.49
N LEU A 469 -5.90 5.65 20.48
CA LEU A 469 -7.15 5.12 21.02
C LEU A 469 -8.31 6.07 20.69
N PHE A 470 -9.38 5.52 20.13
CA PHE A 470 -10.61 6.26 19.86
C PHE A 470 -11.62 6.18 21.02
N SER A 471 -11.50 5.14 21.86
CA SER A 471 -12.40 4.93 22.99
C SER A 471 -11.84 5.47 24.31
N LYS A 472 -12.69 6.17 25.06
CA LYS A 472 -12.41 6.62 26.44
C LYS A 472 -12.55 5.52 27.49
N SER A 473 -13.07 4.34 27.10
CA SER A 473 -13.33 3.21 28.01
C SER A 473 -12.11 2.35 28.28
N LEU A 474 -11.01 2.56 27.54
CA LEU A 474 -9.78 1.80 27.72
C LEU A 474 -8.88 2.45 28.77
N PRO A 475 -8.06 1.66 29.49
CA PRO A 475 -7.10 2.20 30.43
C PRO A 475 -6.15 3.17 29.73
N SER A 476 -6.10 4.41 30.19
CA SER A 476 -5.21 5.44 29.66
C SER A 476 -3.81 5.41 30.30
N ARG A 477 -3.60 4.57 31.32
CA ARG A 477 -2.32 4.42 32.02
C ARG A 477 -1.49 3.32 31.39
N TYR A 478 -0.22 3.64 31.13
CA TYR A 478 0.72 2.74 30.47
C TYR A 478 0.99 1.43 31.23
N GLU A 479 0.97 1.47 32.56
CA GLU A 479 1.23 0.33 33.46
C GLU A 479 0.19 -0.80 33.26
N ASP A 480 -1.07 -0.46 32.95
CA ASP A 480 -2.14 -1.43 32.66
C ASP A 480 -1.91 -2.17 31.32
N TRP A 481 -1.22 -1.51 30.38
CA TRP A 481 -0.81 -2.13 29.11
C TRP A 481 0.44 -2.97 29.26
N GLU A 482 1.31 -2.75 30.26
CA GLU A 482 2.52 -3.57 30.49
C GLU A 482 2.16 -5.02 30.89
N SER A 483 1.12 -5.19 31.72
CA SER A 483 0.48 -6.48 32.00
C SER A 483 -0.13 -7.11 30.74
N GLY A 484 -0.73 -6.30 29.88
CA GLY A 484 -1.24 -6.71 28.57
C GLY A 484 -0.15 -7.04 27.54
N THR A 485 1.03 -6.42 27.57
CA THR A 485 2.05 -6.51 26.51
C THR A 485 2.81 -7.83 26.53
N ARG A 486 3.01 -8.43 27.71
CA ARG A 486 3.48 -9.83 27.81
C ARG A 486 2.43 -10.82 27.29
N ALA A 487 1.14 -10.49 27.39
CA ALA A 487 0.04 -11.29 26.85
C ALA A 487 -0.27 -11.02 25.36
N LEU A 488 0.09 -9.85 24.83
CA LEU A 488 -0.32 -9.36 23.50
C LEU A 488 0.24 -10.17 22.33
N LEU A 489 1.31 -10.95 22.54
CA LEU A 489 1.93 -11.78 21.50
C LEU A 489 2.33 -13.18 21.99
N GLY A 490 1.83 -13.60 23.15
CA GLY A 490 1.97 -14.99 23.62
C GLY A 490 1.22 -15.94 22.69
N LYS A 491 1.79 -17.12 22.40
CA LYS A 491 1.14 -18.11 21.50
C LYS A 491 -0.20 -18.60 22.08
N GLU A 492 -0.29 -18.64 23.40
CA GLU A 492 -1.47 -18.99 24.19
C GLU A 492 -2.63 -17.98 24.10
N CYS A 493 -2.39 -16.75 23.63
CA CYS A 493 -3.40 -15.69 23.52
C CYS A 493 -4.02 -15.55 22.12
N ILE A 494 -3.60 -16.37 21.15
CA ILE A 494 -4.10 -16.33 19.77
C ILE A 494 -5.55 -16.84 19.75
N ILE A 495 -6.47 -16.00 19.30
CA ILE A 495 -7.89 -16.34 19.12
C ILE A 495 -8.29 -16.49 17.64
N GLY A 496 -7.42 -16.09 16.71
CA GLY A 496 -7.67 -16.28 15.28
C GLY A 496 -6.46 -15.98 14.41
N VAL A 497 -6.33 -16.68 13.29
CA VAL A 497 -5.30 -16.45 12.26
C VAL A 497 -6.01 -16.20 10.94
N GLY A 498 -5.88 -14.98 10.40
CA GLY A 498 -6.59 -14.53 9.20
C GLY A 498 -5.64 -14.14 8.06
N SER A 499 -6.24 -13.69 6.95
CA SER A 499 -5.51 -13.23 5.75
C SER A 499 -4.73 -11.94 5.93
N ILE A 500 -5.15 -11.13 6.90
CA ILE A 500 -4.60 -9.81 7.18
C ILE A 500 -3.82 -9.85 8.51
N GLY A 501 -3.38 -11.04 8.93
CA GLY A 501 -2.59 -11.28 10.12
C GLY A 501 -3.33 -11.98 11.28
N VAL A 502 -2.75 -11.91 12.48
CA VAL A 502 -3.11 -12.74 13.65
C VAL A 502 -3.86 -11.92 14.70
N VAL A 503 -4.91 -12.47 15.30
CA VAL A 503 -5.73 -11.84 16.34
C VAL A 503 -5.42 -12.47 17.71
N TYR A 504 -5.16 -11.61 18.67
CA TYR A 504 -4.84 -11.94 20.06
C TYR A 504 -5.94 -11.39 20.99
N LYS A 505 -6.29 -12.13 22.03
CA LYS A 505 -7.11 -11.62 23.12
C LYS A 505 -6.21 -11.05 24.21
N THR A 506 -6.54 -9.86 24.71
CA THR A 506 -5.96 -9.35 25.95
C THR A 506 -7.05 -8.89 26.90
N THR A 507 -6.80 -9.02 28.20
CA THR A 507 -7.74 -8.66 29.27
C THR A 507 -7.02 -7.78 30.28
N PHE A 508 -7.61 -6.63 30.59
CA PHE A 508 -7.05 -5.63 31.50
C PHE A 508 -7.58 -5.81 32.94
N GLU A 509 -6.86 -5.25 33.91
CA GLU A 509 -7.34 -5.11 35.28
C GLU A 509 -8.64 -4.28 35.27
N GLY A 510 -9.73 -4.86 35.75
CA GLY A 510 -11.09 -4.30 35.61
C GLY A 510 -12.03 -5.11 34.70
N GLY A 511 -11.58 -6.22 34.11
CA GLY A 511 -12.43 -7.16 33.37
C GLY A 511 -12.74 -6.76 31.93
N ILE A 512 -12.11 -5.70 31.43
CA ILE A 512 -12.25 -5.26 30.04
C ILE A 512 -11.37 -6.17 29.16
N SER A 513 -11.97 -6.87 28.20
CA SER A 513 -11.25 -7.62 27.18
C SER A 513 -11.27 -6.89 25.84
N ILE A 514 -10.15 -6.91 25.12
CA ILE A 514 -10.04 -6.40 23.75
C ILE A 514 -9.42 -7.45 22.82
N ALA A 515 -9.75 -7.34 21.54
CA ALA A 515 -9.11 -8.09 20.47
C ALA A 515 -8.05 -7.20 19.79
N VAL A 516 -6.82 -7.68 19.76
CA VAL A 516 -5.69 -7.00 19.11
C VAL A 516 -5.25 -7.81 17.90
N LYS A 517 -5.40 -7.23 16.72
CA LYS A 517 -5.01 -7.85 15.46
C LYS A 517 -3.69 -7.28 14.98
N LYS A 518 -2.67 -8.14 14.92
CA LYS A 518 -1.38 -7.82 14.30
C LYS A 518 -1.52 -7.93 12.78
N LEU A 519 -1.44 -6.79 12.10
CA LEU A 519 -1.58 -6.65 10.66
C LEU A 519 -0.27 -7.02 9.93
N GLU A 520 -0.40 -7.84 8.90
CA GLU A 520 0.68 -8.19 7.97
C GLU A 520 0.53 -7.35 6.70
N THR A 521 1.17 -6.18 6.66
CA THR A 521 0.94 -5.18 5.59
C THR A 521 1.73 -5.42 4.30
N LEU A 522 2.63 -6.44 4.26
CA LEU A 522 3.39 -6.88 3.07
C LEU A 522 3.97 -5.74 2.20
N GLY A 523 4.40 -4.63 2.80
CA GLY A 523 4.97 -3.48 2.09
C GLY A 523 3.97 -2.59 1.32
N ARG A 524 2.66 -2.82 1.45
CA ARG A 524 1.62 -2.02 0.75
C ARG A 524 1.45 -0.62 1.29
N ILE A 525 1.52 -0.51 2.62
CA ILE A 525 1.56 0.78 3.28
C ILE A 525 3.02 1.20 3.35
N ARG A 526 3.33 2.29 2.65
CA ARG A 526 4.70 2.76 2.45
C ARG A 526 5.19 3.63 3.60
N ASN A 527 4.26 4.25 4.35
CA ASN A 527 4.58 5.15 5.45
C ASN A 527 3.44 5.21 6.49
N GLN A 528 3.76 5.81 7.63
CA GLN A 528 2.83 5.98 8.74
C GLN A 528 1.57 6.76 8.34
N ASP A 529 1.71 7.86 7.61
CA ASP A 529 0.58 8.75 7.29
C ASP A 529 -0.47 8.02 6.43
N GLU A 530 -0.06 7.11 5.54
CA GLU A 530 -0.96 6.26 4.77
C GLU A 530 -1.73 5.28 5.68
N PHE A 531 -1.06 4.66 6.66
CA PHE A 531 -1.73 3.80 7.64
C PHE A 531 -2.76 4.56 8.47
N GLU A 532 -2.38 5.73 8.97
CA GLU A 532 -3.24 6.57 9.79
C GLU A 532 -4.44 7.09 8.99
N GLN A 533 -4.24 7.44 7.72
CA GLN A 533 -5.34 7.87 6.87
C GLN A 533 -6.35 6.74 6.63
N GLU A 534 -5.90 5.51 6.45
CA GLU A 534 -6.79 4.37 6.19
C GLU A 534 -7.48 3.86 7.46
N ILE A 535 -6.72 3.67 8.54
CA ILE A 535 -7.25 3.14 9.80
C ILE A 535 -7.97 4.22 10.61
N GLY A 536 -7.51 5.48 10.56
CA GLY A 536 -8.11 6.60 11.29
C GLY A 536 -9.53 6.93 10.85
N ARG A 537 -9.91 6.64 9.60
CA ARG A 537 -11.30 6.79 9.12
C ARG A 537 -12.29 5.87 9.84
N LEU A 538 -11.81 4.75 10.39
CA LEU A 538 -12.64 3.78 11.09
C LEU A 538 -12.98 4.19 12.51
N GLY A 539 -12.22 5.13 13.10
CA GLY A 539 -12.35 5.50 14.52
C GLY A 539 -13.71 6.10 14.91
N ASN A 540 -14.41 6.73 13.96
CA ASN A 540 -15.73 7.34 14.20
C ASN A 540 -16.92 6.43 13.84
N ILE A 541 -16.66 5.20 13.39
CA ILE A 541 -17.70 4.28 12.97
C ILE A 541 -18.27 3.55 14.19
N GLN A 542 -19.56 3.75 14.46
CA GLN A 542 -20.28 3.06 15.52
C GLN A 542 -21.63 2.56 15.02
N HIS A 543 -21.85 1.26 15.14
CA HIS A 543 -23.11 0.61 14.80
C HIS A 543 -23.27 -0.65 15.68
N PRO A 544 -24.48 -0.99 16.17
CA PRO A 544 -24.68 -2.15 17.07
C PRO A 544 -24.14 -3.47 16.49
N ASN A 545 -24.28 -3.66 15.18
CA ASN A 545 -23.83 -4.86 14.47
C ASN A 545 -22.45 -4.75 13.81
N LEU A 546 -21.66 -3.72 14.14
CA LEU A 546 -20.24 -3.65 13.77
C LEU A 546 -19.39 -3.89 15.02
N VAL A 547 -18.24 -4.54 14.85
CA VAL A 547 -17.23 -4.59 15.91
C VAL A 547 -16.70 -3.18 16.13
N ALA A 548 -16.85 -2.66 17.34
CA ALA A 548 -16.38 -1.34 17.72
C ALA A 548 -14.86 -1.24 17.61
N PHE A 549 -14.41 -0.30 16.79
CA PHE A 549 -13.00 -0.03 16.61
C PHE A 549 -12.49 0.88 17.72
N GLN A 550 -11.49 0.42 18.47
CA GLN A 550 -11.06 1.09 19.70
C GLN A 550 -9.73 1.83 19.54
N GLY A 551 -8.90 1.46 18.56
CA GLY A 551 -7.61 2.12 18.34
C GLY A 551 -6.69 1.38 17.39
N TYR A 552 -5.49 1.91 17.16
CA TYR A 552 -4.45 1.24 16.40
C TYR A 552 -3.07 1.47 17.00
N TYR A 553 -2.13 0.57 16.71
CA TYR A 553 -0.71 0.75 16.99
C TYR A 553 0.09 0.72 15.69
N TRP A 554 1.02 1.64 15.49
CA TRP A 554 1.88 1.65 14.31
C TRP A 554 3.34 1.83 14.68
N SER A 555 4.20 0.91 14.30
CA SER A 555 5.66 1.04 14.29
C SER A 555 6.25 0.64 12.95
N SER A 556 7.55 0.92 12.79
CA SER A 556 8.34 0.42 11.66
C SER A 556 8.23 -1.11 11.50
N THR A 557 8.06 -1.87 12.59
CA THR A 557 8.06 -3.35 12.56
C THR A 557 6.72 -4.01 12.91
N MET A 558 5.73 -3.27 13.43
CA MET A 558 4.48 -3.82 13.95
C MET A 558 3.31 -2.88 13.73
N LYS A 559 2.22 -3.44 13.21
CA LYS A 559 0.99 -2.72 12.90
C LYS A 559 -0.11 -3.46 13.63
N LEU A 560 -0.76 -2.84 14.60
CA LEU A 560 -1.86 -3.45 15.33
C LEU A 560 -3.14 -2.66 15.11
N MET A 561 -4.24 -3.40 15.10
CA MET A 561 -5.59 -2.90 15.11
C MET A 561 -6.24 -3.36 16.43
N LEU A 562 -6.82 -2.44 17.19
CA LEU A 562 -7.43 -2.69 18.49
C LEU A 562 -8.95 -2.54 18.37
N SER A 563 -9.67 -3.55 18.83
CA SER A 563 -11.12 -3.65 18.70
C SER A 563 -11.73 -4.26 19.96
N GLU A 564 -13.03 -4.09 20.17
CA GLU A 564 -13.71 -4.78 21.27
C GLU A 564 -13.57 -6.31 21.15
N PHE A 565 -13.44 -6.99 22.29
CA PHE A 565 -13.47 -8.45 22.31
C PHE A 565 -14.91 -8.94 22.25
N VAL A 566 -15.20 -9.85 21.33
CA VAL A 566 -16.52 -10.45 21.14
C VAL A 566 -16.48 -11.91 21.61
N PRO A 567 -17.23 -12.29 22.66
CA PRO A 567 -16.93 -13.49 23.46
C PRO A 567 -17.31 -14.83 22.83
N ASN A 568 -18.39 -14.92 22.03
CA ASN A 568 -18.84 -16.20 21.46
C ASN A 568 -18.11 -16.57 20.15
N GLY A 569 -17.01 -15.90 19.82
CA GLY A 569 -16.19 -16.22 18.65
C GLY A 569 -16.86 -15.88 17.32
N ASN A 570 -16.46 -16.56 16.25
CA ASN A 570 -16.96 -16.33 14.90
C ASN A 570 -18.09 -17.29 14.51
N LEU A 571 -18.91 -16.89 13.55
CA LEU A 571 -20.06 -17.66 13.06
C LEU A 571 -19.63 -18.99 12.44
N TYR A 572 -18.49 -19.02 11.74
CA TYR A 572 -18.00 -20.23 11.08
C TYR A 572 -17.80 -21.37 12.08
N ASP A 573 -17.07 -21.13 13.17
CA ASP A 573 -16.80 -22.13 14.20
C ASP A 573 -18.08 -22.53 14.95
N ASN A 574 -19.03 -21.60 15.11
CA ASN A 574 -20.32 -21.91 15.72
C ASN A 574 -21.22 -22.76 14.81
N LEU A 575 -21.10 -22.65 13.49
CA LEU A 575 -21.85 -23.49 12.55
C LEU A 575 -21.18 -24.86 12.34
N HIS A 576 -19.85 -24.92 12.26
CA HIS A 576 -19.11 -26.08 11.75
C HIS A 576 -18.22 -26.79 12.78
N GLY A 577 -18.05 -26.23 13.99
CA GLY A 577 -17.15 -26.74 15.03
C GLY A 577 -15.67 -26.35 14.86
N LEU A 578 -14.90 -26.41 15.96
CA LEU A 578 -13.45 -26.10 16.01
C LEU A 578 -12.59 -27.28 15.51
N HIS A 579 -11.56 -27.01 14.68
CA HIS A 579 -10.50 -27.93 14.16
C HIS A 579 -10.88 -28.95 13.04
N TYR A 580 -10.68 -28.56 11.77
CA TYR A 580 -10.78 -29.36 10.51
C TYR A 580 -9.85 -30.62 10.45
N PRO A 581 -10.06 -31.67 9.60
CA PRO A 581 -10.99 -31.84 8.45
C PRO A 581 -11.90 -33.11 8.52
N GLY A 582 -13.08 -33.08 7.86
CA GLY A 582 -13.99 -34.23 7.69
C GLY A 582 -15.34 -33.87 7.04
N PRO A 583 -16.10 -34.83 6.46
CA PRO A 583 -17.39 -34.59 5.80
C PRO A 583 -18.47 -34.18 6.83
N SER A 584 -18.93 -32.93 6.68
CA SER A 584 -20.20 -32.25 7.08
C SER A 584 -21.01 -32.69 8.32
N THR A 585 -20.48 -33.52 9.22
CA THR A 585 -21.21 -34.07 10.38
C THR A 585 -20.73 -33.54 11.72
N SER A 586 -19.80 -32.58 11.73
CA SER A 586 -19.41 -31.88 12.96
C SER A 586 -20.60 -31.07 13.49
N ARG A 587 -21.21 -31.52 14.60
CA ARG A 587 -22.33 -30.83 15.25
C ARG A 587 -21.94 -29.38 15.58
N GLY A 588 -22.58 -28.43 14.91
CA GLY A 588 -22.50 -27.00 15.25
C GLY A 588 -23.06 -26.71 16.65
N ASN A 589 -22.85 -25.48 17.12
CA ASN A 589 -23.32 -25.01 18.41
C ASN A 589 -24.86 -25.10 18.49
N SER A 590 -25.37 -25.90 19.43
CA SER A 590 -26.81 -26.10 19.65
C SER A 590 -27.56 -24.83 20.05
N GLU A 591 -26.82 -23.81 20.48
CA GLU A 591 -27.34 -22.48 20.77
C GLU A 591 -27.73 -21.69 19.51
N LEU A 592 -27.31 -22.09 18.31
CA LEU A 592 -27.70 -21.46 17.04
C LEU A 592 -28.96 -22.11 16.42
N TYR A 593 -30.08 -22.02 17.14
CA TYR A 593 -31.41 -22.32 16.58
C TYR A 593 -31.85 -21.26 15.56
N TRP A 594 -32.88 -21.57 14.78
CA TRP A 594 -33.21 -20.80 13.57
C TRP A 594 -33.45 -19.31 13.85
N SER A 595 -34.22 -18.99 14.90
CA SER A 595 -34.48 -17.58 15.25
C SER A 595 -33.19 -16.79 15.56
N ARG A 596 -32.15 -17.40 16.15
CA ARG A 596 -30.85 -16.74 16.33
C ARG A 596 -30.09 -16.61 15.00
N ARG A 597 -30.09 -17.65 14.15
CA ARG A 597 -29.49 -17.59 12.81
C ARG A 597 -30.13 -16.47 11.96
N PHE A 598 -31.45 -16.32 12.07
CA PHE A 598 -32.18 -15.24 11.41
C PHE A 598 -31.78 -13.86 11.94
N LYS A 599 -31.65 -13.69 13.26
CA LYS A 599 -31.14 -12.44 13.86
C LYS A 599 -29.71 -12.13 13.42
N ILE A 600 -28.85 -13.14 13.27
CA ILE A 600 -27.48 -12.99 12.75
C ILE A 600 -27.51 -12.50 11.29
N ALA A 601 -28.34 -13.10 10.44
CA ALA A 601 -28.54 -12.64 9.06
C ALA A 601 -29.01 -11.18 9.03
N MET A 602 -30.02 -10.84 9.83
CA MET A 602 -30.57 -9.49 9.92
C MET A 602 -29.53 -8.48 10.42
N GLY A 603 -28.80 -8.78 11.49
CA GLY A 603 -27.76 -7.91 12.04
C GLY A 603 -26.61 -7.70 11.05
N THR A 604 -26.18 -8.75 10.36
CA THR A 604 -25.16 -8.66 9.31
C THR A 604 -25.63 -7.80 8.13
N ALA A 605 -26.90 -7.95 7.72
CA ALA A 605 -27.48 -7.12 6.66
C ALA A 605 -27.54 -5.64 7.05
N LYS A 606 -27.95 -5.33 8.28
CA LYS A 606 -27.96 -3.96 8.85
C LYS A 606 -26.57 -3.35 8.90
N ALA A 607 -25.56 -4.11 9.33
CA ALA A 607 -24.17 -3.66 9.33
C ALA A 607 -23.67 -3.29 7.93
N LEU A 608 -23.93 -4.13 6.94
CA LEU A 608 -23.55 -3.87 5.55
C LEU A 608 -24.30 -2.68 4.93
N ALA A 609 -25.60 -2.57 5.18
CA ALA A 609 -26.39 -1.43 4.70
C ALA A 609 -25.88 -0.11 5.27
N TYR A 610 -25.53 -0.08 6.55
CA TYR A 610 -24.91 1.08 7.19
C TYR A 610 -23.57 1.47 6.51
N LEU A 611 -22.69 0.49 6.26
CA LEU A 611 -21.41 0.73 5.58
C LEU A 611 -21.59 1.24 4.14
N HIS A 612 -22.58 0.74 3.40
CA HIS A 612 -22.82 1.11 2.00
C HIS A 612 -23.57 2.42 1.82
N HIS A 613 -24.55 2.70 2.69
CA HIS A 613 -25.51 3.79 2.47
C HIS A 613 -25.34 4.96 3.44
N ASP A 614 -24.95 4.70 4.69
CA ASP A 614 -24.91 5.71 5.76
C ASP A 614 -23.50 6.30 5.94
N CYS A 615 -22.45 5.55 5.61
CA CYS A 615 -21.09 6.06 5.56
C CYS A 615 -20.82 6.92 4.31
N ARG A 616 -20.08 8.03 4.49
CA ARG A 616 -19.69 8.96 3.42
C ARG A 616 -18.18 9.20 3.46
N PRO A 617 -17.41 8.72 2.45
CA PRO A 617 -17.83 7.89 1.32
C PRO A 617 -18.28 6.48 1.75
N PRO A 618 -19.04 5.74 0.90
CA PRO A 618 -19.40 4.35 1.16
C PRO A 618 -18.17 3.47 1.45
N ILE A 619 -18.28 2.59 2.43
CA ILE A 619 -17.21 1.65 2.81
C ILE A 619 -17.58 0.27 2.28
N LEU A 620 -16.77 -0.24 1.35
CA LEU A 620 -16.91 -1.61 0.83
C LEU A 620 -16.14 -2.58 1.74
N HIS A 621 -16.77 -3.69 2.11
CA HIS A 621 -16.15 -4.67 3.00
C HIS A 621 -15.19 -5.61 2.25
N LEU A 622 -15.63 -6.18 1.13
CA LEU A 622 -14.91 -7.03 0.16
C LEU A 622 -14.30 -8.33 0.70
N ASN A 623 -14.41 -8.59 2.00
CA ASN A 623 -13.93 -9.80 2.68
C ASN A 623 -15.02 -10.38 3.60
N ILE A 624 -16.27 -10.42 3.15
CA ILE A 624 -17.39 -11.00 3.92
C ILE A 624 -17.26 -12.52 3.90
N LYS A 625 -17.22 -13.12 5.09
CA LYS A 625 -17.13 -14.56 5.35
C LYS A 625 -17.58 -14.82 6.78
N SER A 626 -18.06 -16.02 7.09
CA SER A 626 -18.54 -16.33 8.45
C SER A 626 -17.45 -16.31 9.52
N THR A 627 -16.17 -16.36 9.15
CA THR A 627 -15.05 -16.11 10.08
C THR A 627 -14.89 -14.64 10.50
N ASN A 628 -15.50 -13.71 9.76
CA ASN A 628 -15.51 -12.27 10.05
C ASN A 628 -16.82 -11.78 10.67
N ILE A 629 -17.80 -12.67 10.87
CA ILE A 629 -19.03 -12.36 11.60
C ILE A 629 -18.85 -12.91 13.01
N LEU A 630 -18.65 -12.03 13.98
CA LEU A 630 -18.49 -12.41 15.39
C LEU A 630 -19.84 -12.39 16.10
N LEU A 631 -19.95 -13.16 17.19
CA LEU A 631 -21.18 -13.31 17.96
C LEU A 631 -20.99 -12.77 19.38
N ASP A 632 -21.78 -11.78 19.75
CA ASP A 632 -21.72 -11.22 21.11
C ASP A 632 -22.37 -12.17 22.15
N GLU A 633 -22.43 -11.73 23.41
CA GLU A 633 -23.00 -12.51 24.53
C GLU A 633 -24.44 -12.98 24.28
N LYS A 634 -25.20 -12.25 23.46
CA LYS A 634 -26.59 -12.56 23.10
C LYS A 634 -26.71 -13.32 21.77
N TYR A 635 -25.58 -13.71 21.19
CA TYR A 635 -25.49 -14.28 19.84
C TYR A 635 -25.98 -13.33 18.75
N GLU A 636 -25.86 -12.02 18.96
CA GLU A 636 -26.10 -11.02 17.92
C GLU A 636 -24.84 -10.82 17.08
N ALA A 637 -25.05 -10.58 15.78
CA ALA A 637 -23.94 -10.43 14.84
C ALA A 637 -23.21 -9.11 15.03
N LYS A 638 -21.88 -9.19 15.12
CA LYS A 638 -20.94 -8.07 15.01
C LYS A 638 -19.96 -8.33 13.87
N LEU A 639 -20.10 -7.60 12.78
CA LEU A 639 -19.24 -7.72 11.61
C LEU A 639 -17.88 -7.04 11.87
N SER A 640 -16.80 -7.78 11.67
CA SER A 640 -15.41 -7.36 11.88
C SER A 640 -14.67 -7.17 10.55
N ASP A 641 -13.44 -6.64 10.57
CA ASP A 641 -12.58 -6.49 9.39
C ASP A 641 -13.10 -5.59 8.25
N TYR A 642 -14.02 -4.68 8.55
CA TYR A 642 -14.50 -3.68 7.58
C TYR A 642 -13.46 -2.57 7.33
N GLY A 643 -13.48 -1.99 6.12
CA GLY A 643 -12.62 -0.85 5.77
C GLY A 643 -11.12 -1.17 5.62
N LEU A 644 -10.75 -2.45 5.56
CA LEU A 644 -9.36 -2.91 5.41
C LEU A 644 -9.00 -3.30 3.97
N ASN A 645 -9.75 -2.83 2.98
CA ASN A 645 -9.63 -3.24 1.57
C ASN A 645 -8.22 -2.98 0.97
N LYS A 646 -7.53 -1.90 1.38
CA LYS A 646 -6.15 -1.64 0.96
C LYS A 646 -5.13 -2.59 1.61
N LEU A 647 -5.48 -3.18 2.76
CA LEU A 647 -4.65 -4.12 3.51
C LEU A 647 -4.93 -5.57 3.18
N LEU A 648 -6.08 -5.84 2.55
CA LEU A 648 -6.31 -7.15 1.94
C LEU A 648 -5.12 -7.43 1.02
N PRO A 649 -4.53 -8.63 1.07
CA PRO A 649 -3.70 -9.09 -0.04
C PRO A 649 -4.50 -8.84 -1.32
N ILE A 650 -3.89 -8.24 -2.36
CA ILE A 650 -4.48 -8.34 -3.70
C ILE A 650 -4.73 -9.83 -3.85
N LEU A 651 -5.93 -10.19 -4.32
CA LEU A 651 -6.22 -11.54 -4.80
C LEU A 651 -5.25 -11.81 -5.96
N ASP A 652 -4.01 -12.08 -5.59
CA ASP A 652 -2.92 -12.58 -6.38
C ASP A 652 -3.11 -14.08 -6.34
N ASN A 653 -3.23 -14.68 -7.52
CA ASN A 653 -3.46 -16.12 -7.70
C ASN A 653 -2.40 -17.02 -7.03
N HIS A 654 -1.34 -16.46 -6.44
CA HIS A 654 -0.29 -17.21 -5.72
C HIS A 654 -0.47 -17.30 -4.19
N GLY A 655 -1.61 -16.88 -3.63
CA GLY A 655 -1.98 -17.18 -2.23
C GLY A 655 -2.73 -18.50 -2.00
N LEU A 656 -2.96 -19.31 -3.04
CA LEU A 656 -3.93 -20.41 -3.02
C LEU A 656 -3.54 -21.66 -2.19
N THR A 657 -2.38 -21.68 -1.55
CA THR A 657 -1.98 -22.82 -0.70
C THR A 657 -2.38 -22.67 0.77
N LYS A 658 -2.99 -21.54 1.19
CA LYS A 658 -3.67 -21.41 2.50
C LYS A 658 -5.11 -20.83 2.45
N PHE A 659 -5.63 -20.45 1.27
CA PHE A 659 -6.93 -19.78 1.09
C PHE A 659 -8.07 -20.62 0.49
N HIS A 660 -8.15 -21.91 0.79
CA HIS A 660 -9.27 -22.74 0.30
C HIS A 660 -10.66 -22.32 0.85
N ASN A 661 -10.73 -21.55 1.94
CA ASN A 661 -12.00 -21.12 2.54
C ASN A 661 -12.58 -19.82 1.95
N ALA A 662 -11.83 -19.07 1.13
CA ALA A 662 -12.30 -17.80 0.56
C ALA A 662 -12.99 -17.96 -0.81
N VAL A 663 -12.67 -19.01 -1.58
CA VAL A 663 -13.18 -19.21 -2.95
C VAL A 663 -14.71 -19.23 -3.02
N GLY A 664 -15.39 -19.74 -1.99
CA GLY A 664 -16.85 -19.82 -1.97
C GLY A 664 -17.59 -18.49 -1.74
N TYR A 665 -16.91 -17.47 -1.20
CA TYR A 665 -17.54 -16.18 -0.85
C TYR A 665 -17.28 -15.07 -1.87
N VAL A 666 -16.32 -15.26 -2.77
CA VAL A 666 -15.89 -14.21 -3.70
C VAL A 666 -16.87 -14.11 -4.86
N ALA A 667 -17.36 -12.88 -5.11
CA ALA A 667 -18.23 -12.60 -6.25
C ALA A 667 -17.51 -12.88 -7.58
N PRO A 668 -18.18 -13.45 -8.59
CA PRO A 668 -17.56 -13.78 -9.88
C PRO A 668 -16.84 -12.60 -10.53
N GLU A 669 -17.42 -11.41 -10.50
CA GLU A 669 -16.82 -10.21 -11.07
C GLU A 669 -15.60 -9.70 -10.30
N LEU A 670 -15.55 -9.94 -8.98
CA LEU A 670 -14.38 -9.63 -8.16
C LEU A 670 -13.24 -10.60 -8.46
N ALA A 671 -13.55 -11.90 -8.64
CA ALA A 671 -12.59 -12.93 -9.03
C ALA A 671 -12.08 -12.75 -10.47
N GLN A 672 -12.91 -12.33 -11.41
CA GLN A 672 -12.58 -12.27 -12.83
C GLN A 672 -12.05 -10.91 -13.30
N SER A 673 -12.57 -9.80 -12.76
CA SER A 673 -12.32 -8.45 -13.30
C SER A 673 -11.82 -7.44 -12.25
N LEU A 674 -11.79 -7.81 -10.96
CA LEU A 674 -11.48 -6.93 -9.84
C LEU A 674 -12.29 -5.61 -9.83
N ARG A 675 -13.48 -5.63 -10.44
CA ARG A 675 -14.45 -4.54 -10.34
C ARG A 675 -15.00 -4.49 -8.92
N LEU A 676 -14.70 -3.40 -8.22
CA LEU A 676 -15.16 -3.18 -6.85
C LEU A 676 -16.54 -2.54 -6.88
N SER A 677 -17.53 -3.18 -6.26
CA SER A 677 -18.85 -2.61 -6.05
C SER A 677 -19.44 -3.13 -4.74
N GLU A 678 -20.46 -2.43 -4.22
CA GLU A 678 -21.26 -2.88 -3.09
C GLU A 678 -21.96 -4.23 -3.38
N LYS A 679 -22.19 -4.55 -4.66
CA LYS A 679 -22.79 -5.83 -5.08
C LYS A 679 -21.88 -7.04 -4.86
N CYS A 680 -20.57 -6.83 -4.70
CA CYS A 680 -19.65 -7.90 -4.30
C CYS A 680 -19.95 -8.36 -2.87
N ASP A 681 -20.21 -7.42 -1.95
CA ASP A 681 -20.59 -7.73 -0.57
C ASP A 681 -21.96 -8.40 -0.50
N VAL A 682 -22.91 -7.98 -1.36
CA VAL A 682 -24.23 -8.62 -1.47
C VAL A 682 -24.09 -10.10 -1.87
N TYR A 683 -23.20 -10.43 -2.82
CA TYR A 683 -22.94 -11.81 -3.19
C TYR A 683 -22.42 -12.63 -2.02
N SER A 684 -21.37 -12.14 -1.35
CA SER A 684 -20.80 -12.82 -0.20
C SER A 684 -21.82 -12.99 0.94
N PHE A 685 -22.67 -11.99 1.17
CA PHE A 685 -23.79 -12.09 2.12
C PHE A 685 -24.81 -13.15 1.71
N GLY A 686 -25.11 -13.27 0.41
CA GLY A 686 -25.97 -14.35 -0.09
C GLY A 686 -25.42 -15.74 0.24
N VAL A 687 -24.11 -15.94 0.18
CA VAL A 687 -23.47 -17.18 0.60
C VAL A 687 -23.63 -17.42 2.11
N ILE A 688 -23.54 -16.37 2.94
CA ILE A 688 -23.81 -16.45 4.39
C ILE A 688 -25.26 -16.88 4.67
N LEU A 689 -26.24 -16.36 3.91
CA LEU A 689 -27.63 -16.81 4.05
C LEU A 689 -27.77 -18.31 3.77
N LEU A 690 -27.12 -18.80 2.70
CA LEU A 690 -27.13 -20.23 2.37
C LEU A 690 -26.44 -21.06 3.45
N GLU A 691 -25.32 -20.59 4.00
CA GLU A 691 -24.59 -21.24 5.07
C GLU A 691 -25.45 -21.36 6.35
N LEU A 692 -26.15 -20.29 6.72
CA LEU A 692 -27.03 -20.26 7.91
C LEU A 692 -28.23 -21.20 7.79
N VAL A 693 -28.82 -21.30 6.59
CA VAL A 693 -30.02 -22.14 6.33
C VAL A 693 -29.65 -23.62 6.22
N THR A 694 -28.53 -23.92 5.56
CA THR A 694 -28.14 -25.31 5.25
C THR A 694 -27.22 -25.93 6.31
N GLY A 695 -26.54 -25.10 7.11
CA GLY A 695 -25.49 -25.57 8.02
C GLY A 695 -24.27 -26.16 7.29
N ARG A 696 -24.21 -26.07 5.96
CA ARG A 696 -23.14 -26.63 5.12
C ARG A 696 -22.03 -25.63 4.88
N LYS A 697 -20.85 -26.13 4.54
CA LYS A 697 -19.70 -25.26 4.28
C LYS A 697 -19.85 -24.64 2.87
N PRO A 698 -19.38 -23.39 2.65
CA PRO A 698 -19.45 -22.72 1.35
C PRO A 698 -18.73 -23.46 0.23
N VAL A 699 -17.66 -24.17 0.59
CA VAL A 699 -16.91 -25.06 -0.30
C VAL A 699 -16.67 -26.37 0.44
N GLU A 700 -17.10 -27.48 -0.16
CA GLU A 700 -16.90 -28.83 0.34
C GLU A 700 -16.01 -29.62 -0.63
N ARG A 701 -15.16 -30.49 -0.09
CA ARG A 701 -14.37 -31.45 -0.88
C ARG A 701 -14.75 -32.87 -0.44
N PRO A 702 -15.78 -33.47 -1.04
CA PRO A 702 -16.20 -34.82 -0.69
C PRO A 702 -15.11 -35.86 -0.98
N THR A 703 -14.36 -35.64 -2.06
CA THR A 703 -13.21 -36.45 -2.50
C THR A 703 -12.03 -35.54 -2.83
N ALA A 704 -10.83 -36.12 -3.02
CA ALA A 704 -9.63 -35.35 -3.35
C ALA A 704 -9.73 -34.55 -4.67
N ASN A 705 -10.62 -34.98 -5.59
CA ASN A 705 -10.75 -34.43 -6.94
C ASN A 705 -12.09 -33.69 -7.18
N GLU A 706 -13.01 -33.67 -6.21
CA GLU A 706 -14.29 -32.97 -6.34
C GLU A 706 -14.35 -31.77 -5.39
N VAL A 707 -14.82 -30.64 -5.94
CA VAL A 707 -15.09 -29.42 -5.19
C VAL A 707 -16.54 -29.04 -5.42
N VAL A 708 -17.34 -29.05 -4.36
CA VAL A 708 -18.74 -28.64 -4.38
C VAL A 708 -18.85 -27.23 -3.81
N VAL A 709 -19.42 -26.32 -4.59
CA VAL A 709 -19.70 -24.94 -4.16
C VAL A 709 -21.16 -24.85 -3.72
N LEU A 710 -21.40 -24.36 -2.51
CA LEU A 710 -22.72 -24.38 -1.87
C LEU A 710 -23.80 -23.68 -2.69
N CYS A 711 -23.50 -22.52 -3.29
CA CYS A 711 -24.49 -21.77 -4.06
C CYS A 711 -24.98 -22.55 -5.30
N GLU A 712 -24.09 -23.29 -5.95
CA GLU A 712 -24.42 -24.10 -7.12
C GLU A 712 -25.18 -25.36 -6.74
N TYR A 713 -24.78 -26.01 -5.63
CA TYR A 713 -25.49 -27.15 -5.08
C TYR A 713 -26.95 -26.81 -4.69
N VAL A 714 -27.15 -25.69 -4.01
CA VAL A 714 -28.50 -25.25 -3.60
C VAL A 714 -29.34 -24.85 -4.82
N ARG A 715 -28.74 -24.21 -5.83
CA ARG A 715 -29.43 -23.86 -7.09
C ARG A 715 -29.99 -25.10 -7.79
N GLN A 716 -29.17 -26.14 -7.95
CA GLN A 716 -29.57 -27.39 -8.60
C GLN A 716 -30.70 -28.10 -7.84
N LEU A 717 -30.66 -28.13 -6.50
CA LEU A 717 -31.71 -28.74 -5.69
C LEU A 717 -33.02 -27.95 -5.73
N LEU A 718 -32.96 -26.62 -5.75
CA LEU A 718 -34.14 -25.78 -5.87
C LEU A 718 -34.81 -25.96 -7.23
N GLU A 719 -34.03 -26.02 -8.31
CA GLU A 719 -34.53 -26.28 -9.68
C GLU A 719 -35.13 -27.68 -9.82
N SER A 720 -34.58 -28.66 -9.11
CA SER A 720 -35.06 -30.05 -9.12
C SER A 720 -36.26 -30.30 -8.19
N GLY A 721 -36.69 -29.31 -7.40
CA GLY A 721 -37.82 -29.41 -6.47
C GLY A 721 -37.50 -30.08 -5.11
N PHE A 722 -36.22 -30.31 -4.80
CA PHE A 722 -35.76 -30.99 -3.57
C PHE A 722 -35.13 -30.00 -2.57
N ALA A 723 -35.61 -28.76 -2.52
CA ALA A 723 -35.02 -27.70 -1.68
C ALA A 723 -35.00 -28.03 -0.17
N SER A 724 -36.00 -28.76 0.32
CA SER A 724 -36.08 -29.14 1.73
C SER A 724 -34.95 -30.09 2.17
N ASP A 725 -34.33 -30.82 1.24
CA ASP A 725 -33.28 -31.79 1.55
C ASP A 725 -31.94 -31.14 1.95
N CYS A 726 -31.73 -29.88 1.58
CA CYS A 726 -30.52 -29.14 1.95
C CYS A 726 -30.64 -28.35 3.26
N LEU A 727 -31.81 -28.33 3.90
CA LEU A 727 -32.03 -27.65 5.17
C LEU A 727 -31.27 -28.33 6.32
N ASP A 728 -30.76 -27.52 7.24
CA ASP A 728 -30.09 -28.03 8.43
C ASP A 728 -31.10 -28.71 9.36
N ARG A 729 -31.08 -30.05 9.35
CA ARG A 729 -31.97 -30.90 10.17
C ARG A 729 -31.70 -30.78 11.68
N SER A 730 -30.62 -30.12 12.09
CA SER A 730 -30.31 -29.89 13.51
C SER A 730 -31.05 -28.67 14.10
N LEU A 731 -31.70 -27.85 13.27
CA LEU A 731 -32.45 -26.67 13.70
C LEU A 731 -33.71 -27.05 14.48
N ARG A 732 -33.86 -26.48 15.68
CA ARG A 732 -35.11 -26.49 16.46
C ARG A 732 -36.00 -25.33 15.99
N ASP A 733 -37.32 -25.50 16.14
CA ASP A 733 -38.35 -24.52 15.75
C ASP A 733 -38.31 -24.15 14.25
N LEU A 734 -38.29 -25.19 13.41
CA LEU A 734 -38.09 -25.09 11.97
C LEU A 734 -39.38 -24.61 11.28
N VAL A 735 -39.33 -23.42 10.68
CA VAL A 735 -40.38 -22.92 9.80
C VAL A 735 -39.90 -23.07 8.35
N GLU A 736 -40.22 -24.21 7.73
CA GLU A 736 -39.69 -24.58 6.40
C GLU A 736 -39.92 -23.48 5.36
N ASN A 737 -41.10 -22.85 5.36
CA ASN A 737 -41.42 -21.75 4.45
C ASN A 737 -40.49 -20.53 4.64
N GLU A 738 -40.17 -20.17 5.88
CA GLU A 738 -39.26 -19.06 6.20
C GLU A 738 -37.85 -19.37 5.68
N LEU A 739 -37.36 -20.58 5.96
CA LEU A 739 -36.04 -21.05 5.52
C LEU A 739 -35.92 -21.08 4.00
N ILE A 740 -36.95 -21.57 3.30
CA ILE A 740 -36.99 -21.61 1.83
C ILE A 740 -37.00 -20.18 1.25
N GLN A 741 -37.72 -19.25 1.86
CA GLN A 741 -37.73 -17.85 1.41
C GLN A 741 -36.35 -17.18 1.62
N VAL A 742 -35.70 -17.41 2.76
CA VAL A 742 -34.33 -16.91 3.01
C VAL A 742 -33.33 -17.55 2.05
N MET A 743 -33.47 -18.84 1.74
CA MET A 743 -32.65 -19.54 0.76
C MET A 743 -32.80 -18.94 -0.65
N LYS A 744 -34.04 -18.66 -1.08
CA LYS A 744 -34.31 -17.97 -2.35
C LYS A 744 -33.65 -16.60 -2.40
N LEU A 745 -33.73 -15.83 -1.31
CA LEU A 745 -33.03 -14.55 -1.20
C LEU A 745 -31.51 -14.73 -1.32
N GLY A 746 -30.93 -15.74 -0.68
CA GLY A 746 -29.52 -16.10 -0.81
C GLY A 746 -29.11 -16.37 -2.26
N LEU A 747 -29.94 -17.07 -3.04
CA LEU A 747 -29.70 -17.32 -4.46
C LEU A 747 -29.83 -16.06 -5.34
N ILE A 748 -30.76 -15.16 -5.02
CA ILE A 748 -30.89 -13.87 -5.70
C ILE A 748 -29.64 -13.00 -5.43
N CYS A 749 -29.20 -12.94 -4.18
CA CYS A 749 -27.96 -12.25 -3.79
C CYS A 749 -26.72 -12.85 -4.47
N THR A 750 -26.68 -14.16 -4.69
CA THR A 750 -25.58 -14.86 -5.39
C THR A 750 -25.77 -14.98 -6.90
N SER A 751 -26.59 -14.13 -7.52
CA SER A 751 -26.72 -14.08 -8.98
C SER A 751 -25.41 -13.72 -9.65
N GLU A 752 -25.09 -14.32 -10.80
CA GLU A 752 -23.85 -14.01 -11.53
C GLU A 752 -23.79 -12.55 -11.98
N LEU A 753 -24.92 -11.97 -12.39
CA LEU A 753 -24.99 -10.58 -12.84
C LEU A 753 -25.19 -9.62 -11.64
N PRO A 754 -24.26 -8.67 -11.39
CA PRO A 754 -24.37 -7.74 -10.26
C PRO A 754 -25.63 -6.85 -10.29
N SER A 755 -26.15 -6.58 -11.48
CA SER A 755 -27.38 -5.80 -11.70
C SER A 755 -28.65 -6.51 -11.22
N LYS A 756 -28.64 -7.84 -11.12
CA LYS A 756 -29.78 -8.64 -10.63
C LYS A 756 -29.81 -8.77 -9.10
N ARG A 757 -28.72 -8.44 -8.43
CA ARG A 757 -28.62 -8.51 -6.97
C ARG A 757 -29.30 -7.29 -6.34
N PRO A 758 -30.08 -7.44 -5.26
CA PRO A 758 -30.61 -6.31 -4.51
C PRO A 758 -29.49 -5.49 -3.85
N SER A 759 -29.80 -4.28 -3.43
CA SER A 759 -29.03 -3.51 -2.45
C SER A 759 -29.21 -4.11 -1.05
N MET A 760 -28.28 -3.82 -0.13
CA MET A 760 -28.41 -4.32 1.24
C MET A 760 -29.62 -3.73 1.98
N ALA A 761 -30.06 -2.52 1.62
CA ALA A 761 -31.30 -1.95 2.12
C ALA A 761 -32.54 -2.76 1.68
N GLU A 762 -32.61 -3.16 0.41
CA GLU A 762 -33.68 -4.02 -0.11
C GLU A 762 -33.63 -5.41 0.52
N VAL A 763 -32.43 -5.97 0.74
CA VAL A 763 -32.26 -7.26 1.44
C VAL A 763 -32.87 -7.21 2.84
N ILE A 764 -32.67 -6.13 3.60
CA ILE A 764 -33.27 -5.96 4.93
C ILE A 764 -34.79 -5.96 4.84
N GLN A 765 -35.38 -5.21 3.89
CA GLN A 765 -36.83 -5.16 3.71
C GLN A 765 -37.41 -6.54 3.37
N VAL A 766 -36.74 -7.31 2.51
CA VAL A 766 -37.17 -8.67 2.17
C VAL A 766 -37.09 -9.58 3.39
N LEU A 767 -36.01 -9.53 4.17
CA LEU A 767 -35.90 -10.32 5.40
C LEU A 767 -36.99 -9.93 6.41
N GLU A 768 -37.26 -8.64 6.63
CA GLU A 768 -38.34 -8.18 7.50
C GLU A 768 -39.72 -8.67 7.03
N SER A 769 -39.98 -8.63 5.72
CA SER A 769 -41.22 -9.16 5.14
C SER A 769 -41.38 -10.67 5.33
N ILE A 770 -40.28 -11.44 5.19
CA ILE A 770 -40.29 -12.90 5.42
C ILE A 770 -40.70 -13.19 6.87
N ARG A 771 -40.18 -12.42 7.83
CA ARG A 771 -40.48 -12.60 9.25
C ARG A 771 -41.92 -12.20 9.60
N ASN A 772 -42.38 -11.07 9.08
CA ASN A 772 -43.70 -10.52 9.39
C ASN A 772 -44.84 -11.29 8.72
N GLY A 773 -44.62 -11.90 7.56
CA GLY A 773 -45.63 -12.70 6.85
C GLY A 773 -46.00 -14.02 7.52
N LEU A 774 -45.42 -14.35 8.68
CA LEU A 774 -45.72 -15.52 9.52
C LEU A 774 -46.37 -15.16 10.86
N GLU A 775 -46.34 -13.88 11.26
CA GLU A 775 -47.05 -13.37 12.45
C GLU A 775 -48.51 -12.96 12.14
N SER A 776 -48.89 -12.99 10.86
CA SER A 776 -50.25 -12.88 10.32
C SER A 776 -50.80 -14.23 9.89
#